data_AF-A0A2G8JGR7-F1
#
_entry.id   AF-A0A2G8JGR7-F1
#
_cell.length_a   1.000
_cell.length_b   1.000
_cell.length_c   1.000
_cell.angle_alpha   90.00
_cell.angle_beta   90.00
_cell.angle_gamma   90.00
#
_symmetry.space_group_name_H-M   'P 1'
#
loop_
_entity.id
_entity.type
_entity.pdbx_description
1 polymer ?
#
loop_
_entity_poly.entity_id
_entity_poly.type
_entity_poly.pdbx_seq_one_letter_code
_entity_poly.pdbx_strand_id
1 'polypeptide(L)'
;MKHEIVNINEDLWALFDVVDPVDLEKIITKKLPLFEKQWNNTVTNINMAFASNSSRELTEEEVGEPLQSFFAFGNLTKKVTTEQNVRLPYCLFGQHSSSLPKFQETSKPLGFSGMNNSSALHMVCQAVSSKIAISCSRTYFFTSGHTPYPLSGGSVHAPRPPRTDIELLERLYKAVVAVFFHAIDVFSSTTSVQKSKEACLESLVENCAENIIPTGLEILKSKKAYCFFLHGLDMFGSPVSLGENSLPAAGLKLLDIPSIDNPGNIIGSMEFSETFLNSRILVESENGDVAANQRHLILTSRIPRCMAWEMRKDKENIAKTLQSFLHSTFGGVLVDGVSCSALGSKDYGSMTDGTLYVCDEGVLFTDSGNHLVVFPLSYTEEMTLFDGESFNSVSIFCMTYRHSLEQYLPLMYHNQEDVVMFVFPPKTQAYRAFHSEVVSKWQKRKTDPVLKCLEEVPENVSEIYASLKMKYSVNVKGASKVREMQKATANLNNFDRFLTHLKASSVLKTVSIPECDLAKVLVEPVPHTIKETKDNVIVVNLLTGVPGSHQEELCKALVNMAKEQNRDNLRALWWTKEDESFAGCTRIHHRKGCLQYSESSNQDVARHLVLNITCCVDPLNTFLSNRMTFPLLQDQCKRGWVNNVLFTGSTETKSGDLDFCKDLIRKANPDVGFIHAEKGEIRRSTDAESIVSETSFMDVEMIRSRHLSSPGWWKGMDHSSVLHPSFNKVCLSFYQPLERNKFLNNLKTLHMTSGKDNVPGHLYHIRGTTKFTDSDHLTEVYFTTLSGYLSLAAVQNVPIAHPPSTPPSLGVKHSTPPGLRSGSVFQQGASSLLFVGINLEEGSLKAWLRTCAKQSFDDISYMIPA
;
A
#
# COMPACT_ATOMS: atom_id res chain seq x y z
N MET A 1 27.48 -17.17 35.10
CA MET A 1 26.26 -16.52 34.57
C MET A 1 25.18 -17.59 34.44
N LYS A 2 23.91 -17.29 34.78
CA LYS A 2 22.79 -18.27 34.68
C LYS A 2 22.14 -18.33 33.29
N HIS A 3 22.41 -17.34 32.44
CA HIS A 3 21.88 -17.23 31.08
C HIS A 3 22.97 -16.75 30.13
N GLU A 4 22.92 -17.22 28.89
CA GLU A 4 23.72 -16.74 27.77
C GLU A 4 23.19 -15.38 27.31
N ILE A 5 24.09 -14.45 26.99
CA ILE A 5 23.74 -13.12 26.48
C ILE A 5 24.30 -13.02 25.06
N VAL A 6 23.43 -12.70 24.10
CA VAL A 6 23.78 -12.50 22.69
C VAL A 6 23.59 -11.03 22.33
N ASN A 7 24.54 -10.47 21.60
CA ASN A 7 24.43 -9.12 21.05
C ASN A 7 23.62 -9.15 19.75
N ILE A 8 22.48 -8.47 19.73
CA ILE A 8 21.56 -8.38 18.57
C ILE A 8 21.58 -7.00 17.91
N ASN A 9 22.59 -6.16 18.19
CA ASN A 9 22.63 -4.80 17.68
C ASN A 9 22.64 -4.73 16.15
N GLU A 10 23.42 -5.59 15.48
CA GLU A 10 23.50 -5.60 14.00
C GLU A 10 22.13 -5.93 13.38
N ASP A 11 21.41 -6.90 13.94
CA ASP A 11 20.06 -7.26 13.50
C ASP A 11 19.05 -6.12 13.72
N LEU A 12 19.16 -5.41 14.84
CA LEU A 12 18.31 -4.25 15.13
C LEU A 12 18.61 -3.06 14.20
N TRP A 13 19.88 -2.77 13.91
CA TRP A 13 20.25 -1.73 12.96
C TRP A 13 19.74 -2.04 11.56
N ALA A 14 19.88 -3.29 11.12
CA ALA A 14 19.32 -3.74 9.84
C ALA A 14 17.80 -3.53 9.75
N LEU A 15 17.07 -3.66 10.87
CA LEU A 15 15.64 -3.38 10.93
C LEU A 15 15.32 -1.88 10.89
N PHE A 16 16.12 -1.04 11.56
CA PHE A 16 15.90 0.42 11.60
C PHE A 16 16.20 1.14 10.28
N ASP A 17 16.97 0.52 9.39
CA ASP A 17 17.25 1.10 8.07
C ASP A 17 16.11 0.90 7.06
N VAL A 18 15.14 0.02 7.35
CA VAL A 18 13.99 -0.24 6.49
C VAL A 18 13.09 0.99 6.38
N VAL A 19 12.81 1.41 5.15
CA VAL A 19 11.78 2.43 4.89
C VAL A 19 10.40 1.77 4.96
N ASP A 20 9.75 1.89 6.11
CA ASP A 20 8.37 1.45 6.28
C ASP A 20 7.34 2.50 5.77
N PRO A 21 6.03 2.17 5.70
CA PRO A 21 5.02 3.13 5.26
C PRO A 21 4.92 4.40 6.12
N VAL A 22 5.26 4.32 7.41
CA VAL A 22 5.21 5.45 8.34
C VAL A 22 6.41 6.37 8.11
N ASP A 23 7.58 5.80 7.86
CA ASP A 23 8.78 6.54 7.51
C ASP A 23 8.66 7.18 6.12
N LEU A 24 8.05 6.50 5.15
CA LEU A 24 7.71 7.10 3.86
C LEU A 24 6.79 8.33 4.03
N GLU A 25 5.75 8.22 4.85
CA GLU A 25 4.87 9.36 5.18
C GLU A 25 5.67 10.52 5.79
N LYS A 26 6.59 10.26 6.73
CA LYS A 26 7.45 11.31 7.30
C LYS A 26 8.40 11.91 6.26
N ILE A 27 8.98 11.10 5.37
CA ILE A 27 9.88 11.55 4.31
C ILE A 27 9.12 12.52 3.42
N ILE A 28 7.96 12.13 2.91
CA ILE A 28 7.21 12.93 1.93
C ILE A 28 6.60 14.17 2.55
N THR A 29 6.07 14.10 3.77
CA THR A 29 5.39 15.24 4.40
C THR A 29 6.36 16.27 4.99
N LYS A 30 7.54 15.86 5.46
CA LYS A 30 8.45 16.76 6.20
C LYS A 30 9.78 17.03 5.50
N LYS A 31 10.36 16.03 4.83
CA LYS A 31 11.75 16.07 4.39
C LYS A 31 11.90 16.33 2.90
N LEU A 32 11.06 15.72 2.06
CA LEU A 32 11.03 15.93 0.62
C LEU A 32 10.70 17.39 0.23
N PRO A 33 9.76 18.10 0.89
CA PRO A 33 9.49 19.51 0.54
C PRO A 33 10.69 20.44 0.79
N LEU A 34 11.55 20.10 1.76
CA LEU A 34 12.79 20.84 1.99
C LEU A 34 13.81 20.58 0.87
N PHE A 35 13.89 19.34 0.39
CA PHE A 35 14.72 18.96 -0.76
C PHE A 35 14.23 19.60 -2.07
N GLU A 36 12.92 19.72 -2.26
CA GLU A 36 12.35 20.46 -3.41
C GLU A 36 12.63 21.96 -3.31
N LYS A 37 12.51 22.53 -2.10
CA LYS A 37 12.75 23.97 -1.88
C LYS A 37 14.16 24.41 -2.23
N GLN A 38 15.19 23.64 -1.88
CA GLN A 38 16.58 23.97 -2.26
C GLN A 38 16.75 24.01 -3.79
N TRP A 39 16.12 23.09 -4.53
CA TRP A 39 16.20 23.07 -5.99
C TRP A 39 15.41 24.23 -6.62
N ASN A 40 14.23 24.52 -6.10
CA ASN A 40 13.42 25.66 -6.54
C ASN A 40 14.15 26.99 -6.32
N ASN A 41 14.93 27.12 -5.24
CA ASN A 41 15.78 28.30 -5.03
C ASN A 41 16.87 28.40 -6.09
N THR A 42 17.54 27.30 -6.43
CA THR A 42 18.52 27.25 -7.54
C THR A 42 17.89 27.71 -8.86
N VAL A 43 16.73 27.15 -9.22
CA VAL A 43 15.99 27.54 -10.44
C VAL A 43 15.57 29.02 -10.40
N THR A 44 15.14 29.51 -9.24
CA THR A 44 14.77 30.93 -9.06
C THR A 44 15.96 31.86 -9.30
N ASN A 45 17.15 31.50 -8.79
CA ASN A 45 18.37 32.28 -9.03
C ASN A 45 18.71 32.36 -10.52
N ILE A 46 18.60 31.24 -11.24
CA ILE A 46 18.80 31.22 -12.70
C ILE A 46 17.76 32.10 -13.40
N ASN A 47 16.47 31.93 -13.08
CA ASN A 47 15.39 32.73 -13.67
C ASN A 47 15.62 34.24 -13.46
N MET A 48 16.07 34.64 -12.27
CA MET A 48 16.40 36.04 -11.98
C MET A 48 17.56 36.54 -12.85
N ALA A 49 18.66 35.78 -12.96
CA ALA A 49 19.82 36.15 -13.78
C ALA A 49 19.47 36.30 -15.27
N PHE A 50 18.62 35.40 -15.80
CA PHE A 50 18.12 35.46 -17.17
C PHE A 50 17.12 36.61 -17.39
N ALA A 51 16.40 37.04 -16.35
CA ALA A 51 15.55 38.24 -16.40
C ALA A 51 16.33 39.56 -16.30
N SER A 52 17.47 39.60 -15.59
CA SER A 52 18.23 40.81 -15.26
C SER A 52 19.36 41.17 -16.23
N ASN A 53 19.47 40.52 -17.41
CA ASN A 53 20.54 40.75 -18.40
C ASN A 53 21.95 40.28 -17.98
N SER A 54 22.11 39.64 -16.82
CA SER A 54 23.39 39.18 -16.28
C SER A 54 23.65 37.69 -16.53
N SER A 55 22.89 37.03 -17.42
CA SER A 55 23.02 35.58 -17.62
C SER A 55 24.42 35.12 -18.06
N ARG A 56 25.18 35.95 -18.80
CA ARG A 56 26.58 35.62 -19.16
C ARG A 56 27.54 35.64 -17.96
N GLU A 57 27.21 36.41 -16.92
CA GLU A 57 28.02 36.59 -15.72
C GLU A 57 27.73 35.51 -14.67
N LEU A 58 26.61 34.80 -14.80
CA LEU A 58 26.17 33.74 -13.90
C LEU A 58 27.27 32.69 -13.73
N THR A 59 27.63 32.37 -12.50
CA THR A 59 28.72 31.44 -12.19
C THR A 59 28.20 30.11 -11.63
N GLU A 60 29.04 29.06 -11.67
CA GLU A 60 28.72 27.75 -11.07
C GLU A 60 28.46 27.84 -9.56
N GLU A 61 29.21 28.71 -8.89
CA GLU A 61 29.09 28.99 -7.44
C GLU A 61 27.73 29.62 -7.11
N GLU A 62 27.29 30.63 -7.85
CA GLU A 62 25.98 31.29 -7.62
C GLU A 62 24.79 30.34 -7.86
N VAL A 63 24.88 29.48 -8.87
CA VAL A 63 23.84 28.48 -9.17
C VAL A 63 23.86 27.34 -8.14
N GLY A 64 25.06 26.90 -7.76
CA GLY A 64 25.28 25.81 -6.81
C GLY A 64 25.06 26.19 -5.34
N GLU A 65 25.11 27.47 -4.99
CA GLU A 65 25.05 27.95 -3.60
C GLU A 65 23.85 27.38 -2.82
N PRO A 66 22.60 27.40 -3.33
CA PRO A 66 21.48 26.86 -2.57
C PRO A 66 21.63 25.35 -2.30
N LEU A 67 22.24 24.59 -3.20
CA LEU A 67 22.46 23.15 -3.01
C LEU A 67 23.56 22.90 -1.98
N GLN A 68 24.65 23.67 -2.05
CA GLN A 68 25.81 23.52 -1.18
C GLN A 68 25.52 24.01 0.24
N SER A 69 24.90 25.18 0.41
CA SER A 69 24.59 25.78 1.70
C SER A 69 23.57 24.96 2.49
N PHE A 70 22.53 24.44 1.84
CA PHE A 70 21.54 23.57 2.52
C PHE A 70 22.17 22.25 3.00
N PHE A 71 23.04 21.67 2.17
CA PHE A 71 23.78 20.47 2.54
C PHE A 71 24.74 20.73 3.70
N ALA A 72 25.54 21.80 3.61
CA ALA A 72 26.49 22.20 4.65
C ALA A 72 25.78 22.51 5.98
N PHE A 73 24.70 23.29 5.95
CA PHE A 73 23.91 23.65 7.14
C PHE A 73 23.36 22.41 7.85
N GLY A 74 22.83 21.43 7.10
CA GLY A 74 22.30 20.21 7.71
C GLY A 74 23.37 19.25 8.23
N ASN A 75 24.64 19.45 7.87
CA ASN A 75 25.78 18.67 8.35
C ASN A 75 26.61 19.37 9.42
N LEU A 76 26.26 20.59 9.85
CA LEU A 76 26.99 21.34 10.90
C LEU A 76 27.17 20.56 12.22
N THR A 77 26.26 19.63 12.52
CA THR A 77 26.31 18.80 13.74
C THR A 77 27.01 17.46 13.55
N LYS A 78 27.29 17.04 12.30
CA LYS A 78 27.98 15.79 11.98
C LYS A 78 29.46 16.10 11.78
N LYS A 79 30.35 15.45 12.53
CA LYS A 79 31.78 15.41 12.16
C LYS A 79 31.91 14.53 10.92
N VAL A 80 31.63 15.09 9.75
CA VAL A 80 31.85 14.41 8.47
C VAL A 80 33.36 14.30 8.30
N THR A 81 33.94 13.15 8.64
CA THR A 81 35.30 12.83 8.22
C THR A 81 35.26 12.62 6.71
N THR A 82 36.06 13.41 6.00
CA THR A 82 36.16 13.49 4.52
C THR A 82 36.50 12.15 3.83
N GLU A 83 36.75 11.09 4.60
CA GLU A 83 37.10 9.74 4.14
C GLU A 83 35.89 8.82 3.88
N GLN A 84 34.68 9.21 4.30
CA GLN A 84 33.47 8.47 3.95
C GLN A 84 33.00 8.92 2.55
N ASN A 85 32.72 7.97 1.65
CA ASN A 85 32.20 8.16 0.28
C ASN A 85 30.82 8.86 0.27
N VAL A 86 30.75 10.11 0.72
CA VAL A 86 29.52 10.90 0.78
C VAL A 86 29.35 11.61 -0.56
N ARG A 87 28.21 11.39 -1.21
CA ARG A 87 27.83 12.16 -2.39
C ARG A 87 27.74 13.65 -2.01
N LEU A 88 28.38 14.51 -2.78
CA LEU A 88 28.36 15.96 -2.56
C LEU A 88 27.44 16.65 -3.57
N PRO A 89 26.80 17.77 -3.19
CA PRO A 89 26.12 18.63 -4.15
C PRO A 89 27.15 19.35 -5.03
N TYR A 90 26.84 19.51 -6.31
CA TYR A 90 27.68 20.26 -7.26
C TYR A 90 26.85 20.85 -8.41
N CYS A 91 27.42 21.84 -9.07
CA CYS A 91 26.92 22.44 -10.31
C CYS A 91 28.11 22.70 -11.22
N LEU A 92 28.09 22.19 -12.46
CA LEU A 92 29.19 22.31 -13.42
C LEU A 92 28.64 22.70 -14.79
N PHE A 93 29.29 23.64 -15.46
CA PHE A 93 28.90 24.16 -16.78
C PHE A 93 29.76 23.55 -17.89
N GLY A 94 29.13 23.21 -19.02
CA GLY A 94 29.80 22.88 -20.27
C GLY A 94 30.94 21.87 -20.08
N GLN A 95 32.16 22.25 -20.48
CA GLN A 95 33.34 21.37 -20.43
C GLN A 95 33.75 20.97 -19.00
N HIS A 96 33.41 21.76 -17.98
CA HIS A 96 33.74 21.42 -16.60
C HIS A 96 32.98 20.17 -16.11
N SER A 97 31.84 19.85 -16.73
CA SER A 97 31.12 18.60 -16.43
C SER A 97 31.92 17.34 -16.78
N SER A 98 32.95 17.41 -17.63
CA SER A 98 33.86 16.29 -17.88
C SER A 98 34.81 15.97 -16.71
N SER A 99 34.96 16.88 -15.73
CA SER A 99 35.77 16.63 -14.54
C SER A 99 34.98 16.04 -13.36
N LEU A 100 33.73 15.58 -13.55
CA LEU A 100 32.91 14.99 -12.49
C LEU A 100 33.66 13.90 -11.68
N PRO A 101 33.69 13.95 -10.33
CA PRO A 101 33.19 14.96 -9.39
C PRO A 101 34.29 15.93 -8.87
N LYS A 102 35.44 16.04 -9.54
CA LYS A 102 36.57 16.89 -9.12
C LYS A 102 36.16 18.36 -9.24
N PHE A 103 36.06 19.02 -8.09
CA PHE A 103 35.83 20.46 -8.00
C PHE A 103 36.98 21.22 -8.67
N GLN A 104 36.67 22.16 -9.55
CA GLN A 104 37.67 23.11 -10.07
C GLN A 104 37.76 24.29 -9.09
N GLU A 105 38.97 24.67 -8.69
CA GLU A 105 39.20 25.72 -7.67
C GLU A 105 38.70 27.11 -8.07
N THR A 106 38.40 27.35 -9.35
CA THR A 106 37.94 28.66 -9.86
C THR A 106 36.68 28.55 -10.70
N SER A 107 35.57 29.04 -10.14
CA SER A 107 34.29 29.17 -10.84
C SER A 107 34.41 30.21 -11.98
N LYS A 108 34.16 29.79 -13.22
CA LYS A 108 34.09 30.70 -14.38
C LYS A 108 32.65 31.09 -14.69
N PRO A 109 32.39 32.32 -15.18
CA PRO A 109 31.06 32.71 -15.64
C PRO A 109 30.59 31.87 -16.83
N LEU A 110 29.28 31.69 -16.94
CA LEU A 110 28.57 30.96 -18.00
C LEU A 110 29.09 31.33 -19.39
N GLY A 111 29.35 32.62 -19.59
CA GLY A 111 29.83 33.18 -20.85
C GLY A 111 31.17 32.64 -21.35
N PHE A 112 31.96 31.98 -20.48
CA PHE A 112 33.32 31.51 -20.73
C PHE A 112 33.56 30.03 -20.36
N SER A 113 32.53 29.30 -19.93
CA SER A 113 32.62 27.89 -19.51
C SER A 113 32.36 26.88 -20.63
N GLY A 114 32.11 27.36 -21.86
CA GLY A 114 31.97 26.55 -23.07
C GLY A 114 33.28 26.33 -23.81
N MET A 115 33.21 25.58 -24.92
CA MET A 115 34.37 25.30 -25.77
C MET A 115 35.04 26.59 -26.26
N ASN A 116 36.37 26.66 -26.26
CA ASN A 116 37.14 27.83 -26.72
C ASN A 116 36.74 29.15 -26.02
N ASN A 117 36.44 29.11 -24.71
CA ASN A 117 35.94 30.25 -23.92
C ASN A 117 34.61 30.84 -24.46
N SER A 118 33.80 30.03 -25.14
CA SER A 118 32.43 30.40 -25.50
C SER A 118 31.47 30.20 -24.32
N SER A 119 30.19 30.49 -24.54
CA SER A 119 29.15 30.24 -23.54
C SER A 119 28.83 28.75 -23.47
N ALA A 120 28.67 28.21 -22.25
CA ALA A 120 28.28 26.80 -22.11
C ALA A 120 26.86 26.56 -22.62
N LEU A 121 26.63 25.40 -23.24
CA LEU A 121 25.32 24.99 -23.76
C LEU A 121 24.44 24.33 -22.69
N HIS A 122 25.07 23.67 -21.71
CA HIS A 122 24.39 22.92 -20.66
C HIS A 122 25.09 23.03 -19.31
N MET A 123 24.38 22.58 -18.28
CA MET A 123 24.92 22.36 -16.95
C MET A 123 24.50 21.01 -16.39
N VAL A 124 25.34 20.46 -15.51
CA VAL A 124 25.05 19.27 -14.72
C VAL A 124 24.98 19.66 -13.24
N CYS A 125 23.85 19.40 -12.61
CA CYS A 125 23.61 19.70 -11.20
C CYS A 125 23.28 18.43 -10.43
N GLN A 126 23.87 18.26 -9.26
CA GLN A 126 23.49 17.22 -8.30
C GLN A 126 23.08 17.86 -6.98
N ALA A 127 21.90 17.49 -6.50
CA ALA A 127 21.44 17.82 -5.16
C ALA A 127 21.51 16.60 -4.26
N VAL A 128 21.95 16.81 -3.02
CA VAL A 128 22.03 15.77 -2.00
C VAL A 128 21.41 16.32 -0.72
N SER A 129 20.50 15.56 -0.12
CA SER A 129 19.95 15.92 1.18
C SER A 129 20.93 15.53 2.30
N SER A 130 21.11 16.42 3.27
CA SER A 130 21.94 16.19 4.46
C SER A 130 21.24 15.38 5.56
N LYS A 131 19.90 15.30 5.49
CA LYS A 131 19.03 14.72 6.53
C LYS A 131 18.35 13.40 6.13
N ILE A 132 18.42 13.03 4.85
CA ILE A 132 17.89 11.79 4.30
C ILE A 132 18.68 11.34 3.08
N ALA A 133 18.59 10.07 2.74
CA ALA A 133 19.17 9.46 1.54
C ALA A 133 18.50 9.84 0.21
N ILE A 134 18.09 11.10 0.05
CA ILE A 134 17.55 11.60 -1.22
C ILE A 134 18.62 12.38 -1.95
N SER A 135 18.86 12.02 -3.20
CA SER A 135 19.71 12.76 -4.12
C SER A 135 19.22 12.57 -5.55
N CYS A 136 19.40 13.59 -6.38
CA CYS A 136 19.18 13.45 -7.81
C CYS A 136 20.13 14.37 -8.58
N SER A 137 20.38 13.98 -9.82
CA SER A 137 21.22 14.70 -10.76
C SER A 137 20.39 15.03 -12.00
N ARG A 138 20.59 16.22 -12.55
CA ARG A 138 19.91 16.72 -13.75
C ARG A 138 20.90 17.35 -14.71
N THR A 139 20.59 17.27 -16.00
CA THR A 139 21.25 18.06 -17.04
C THR A 139 20.23 19.05 -17.57
N TYR A 140 20.54 20.34 -17.49
CA TYR A 140 19.70 21.42 -18.00
C TYR A 140 20.45 22.25 -19.04
N PHE A 141 19.71 22.99 -19.87
CA PHE A 141 20.24 23.66 -21.04
C PHE A 141 20.14 25.19 -20.94
N PHE A 142 21.16 25.90 -21.44
CA PHE A 142 21.18 27.37 -21.49
C PHE A 142 20.76 27.96 -22.84
N THR A 143 20.28 27.09 -23.73
CA THR A 143 19.56 27.40 -24.95
C THR A 143 18.70 26.19 -25.30
N SER A 144 17.56 26.43 -25.93
CA SER A 144 16.62 25.38 -26.33
C SER A 144 16.92 24.80 -27.72
N GLY A 145 17.77 25.46 -28.51
CA GLY A 145 18.15 25.01 -29.85
C GLY A 145 17.02 24.94 -30.90
N HIS A 146 15.75 25.07 -30.49
CA HIS A 146 14.61 24.96 -31.38
C HIS A 146 14.39 26.26 -32.15
N THR A 147 13.81 26.13 -33.34
CA THR A 147 13.34 27.28 -34.11
C THR A 147 11.83 27.16 -34.29
N PRO A 148 11.01 28.12 -33.83
CA PRO A 148 9.56 28.00 -33.90
C PRO A 148 9.06 27.91 -35.35
N TYR A 149 8.10 27.03 -35.61
CA TYR A 149 7.48 26.89 -36.92
C TYR A 149 6.34 27.92 -37.13
N PRO A 150 6.15 28.48 -38.34
CA PRO A 150 7.06 28.42 -39.47
C PRO A 150 8.30 29.27 -39.21
N LEU A 151 9.46 28.86 -39.75
CA LEU A 151 10.71 29.61 -39.59
C LEU A 151 10.48 31.10 -39.88
N SER A 152 11.19 31.97 -39.16
CA SER A 152 11.19 33.43 -39.38
C SER A 152 11.24 33.76 -40.88
N GLY A 153 10.09 34.06 -41.51
CA GLY A 153 9.97 34.22 -42.96
C GLY A 153 8.86 33.43 -43.68
N GLY A 154 8.12 32.54 -43.00
CA GLY A 154 6.80 32.06 -43.47
C GLY A 154 6.79 31.10 -44.68
N SER A 155 7.84 30.31 -44.90
CA SER A 155 7.84 29.30 -45.97
C SER A 155 7.00 28.07 -45.59
N VAL A 156 6.14 27.63 -46.51
CA VAL A 156 5.28 26.42 -46.39
C VAL A 156 6.11 25.12 -46.41
N HIS A 157 7.33 25.16 -46.96
CA HIS A 157 8.33 24.11 -46.84
C HIS A 157 9.46 24.60 -45.93
N ALA A 158 9.24 24.49 -44.62
CA ALA A 158 10.28 24.82 -43.67
C ALA A 158 11.40 23.76 -43.77
N PRO A 159 12.66 24.12 -44.09
CA PRO A 159 13.77 23.20 -43.94
C PRO A 159 13.86 22.71 -42.49
N ARG A 160 14.39 21.50 -42.32
CA ARG A 160 14.74 20.98 -41.00
C ARG A 160 15.76 21.93 -40.35
N PRO A 161 15.64 22.26 -39.05
CA PRO A 161 16.66 23.00 -38.32
C PRO A 161 18.04 22.34 -38.48
N PRO A 162 19.13 23.13 -38.50
CA PRO A 162 20.47 22.59 -38.66
C PRO A 162 20.82 21.67 -37.48
N ARG A 163 21.57 20.60 -37.77
CA ARG A 163 22.16 19.74 -36.74
C ARG A 163 23.23 20.52 -36.01
N THR A 164 23.01 20.77 -34.72
CA THR A 164 23.90 21.54 -33.84
C THR A 164 24.27 20.73 -32.61
N ASP A 165 25.31 21.16 -31.89
CA ASP A 165 25.72 20.55 -30.63
C ASP A 165 24.59 20.53 -29.59
N ILE A 166 23.70 21.54 -29.56
CA ILE A 166 22.55 21.55 -28.67
C ILE A 166 21.51 20.49 -29.06
N GLU A 167 21.17 20.35 -30.34
CA GLU A 167 20.26 19.27 -30.80
C GLU A 167 20.84 17.89 -30.43
N LEU A 168 22.15 17.70 -30.56
CA LEU A 168 22.81 16.46 -30.14
C LEU A 168 22.63 16.20 -28.63
N LEU A 169 22.91 17.19 -27.79
CA LEU A 169 22.78 17.06 -26.33
C LEU A 169 21.34 16.76 -25.91
N GLU A 170 20.36 17.45 -26.45
CA GLU A 170 18.94 17.24 -26.12
C GLU A 170 18.47 15.83 -26.52
N ARG A 171 18.87 15.36 -27.70
CA ARG A 171 18.52 14.01 -28.18
C ARG A 171 19.18 12.91 -27.37
N LEU A 172 20.46 13.09 -27.00
CA LEU A 172 21.15 12.18 -26.08
C LEU A 172 20.48 12.17 -24.70
N TYR A 173 20.10 13.33 -24.17
CA TYR A 173 19.45 13.42 -22.88
C TYR A 173 18.07 12.76 -22.87
N LYS A 174 17.26 12.97 -23.93
CA LYS A 174 15.99 12.28 -24.15
C LYS A 174 16.16 10.75 -24.11
N ALA A 175 17.18 10.24 -24.79
CA ALA A 175 17.53 8.82 -24.78
C ALA A 175 17.94 8.34 -23.39
N VAL A 176 18.85 9.07 -22.71
CA VAL A 176 19.33 8.75 -21.35
C VAL A 176 18.18 8.62 -20.34
N VAL A 177 17.22 9.56 -20.36
CA VAL A 177 16.07 9.54 -19.45
C VAL A 177 15.14 8.37 -19.76
N ALA A 178 14.86 8.09 -21.04
CA ALA A 178 13.99 6.98 -21.44
C ALA A 178 14.57 5.61 -21.04
N VAL A 179 15.85 5.35 -21.36
CA VAL A 179 16.49 4.07 -21.05
C VAL A 179 16.69 3.86 -19.55
N PHE A 180 16.83 4.95 -18.80
CA PHE A 180 16.94 4.89 -17.34
C PHE A 180 15.67 4.34 -16.70
N PHE A 181 14.48 4.80 -17.12
CA PHE A 181 13.22 4.26 -16.56
C PHE A 181 13.01 2.80 -16.96
N HIS A 182 13.34 2.43 -18.19
CA HIS A 182 13.35 1.02 -18.59
C HIS A 182 14.27 0.17 -17.69
N ALA A 183 15.47 0.68 -17.36
CA ALA A 183 16.38 0.00 -16.45
C ALA A 183 15.82 -0.15 -15.02
N ILE A 184 15.09 0.85 -14.51
CA ILE A 184 14.38 0.77 -13.22
C ILE A 184 13.27 -0.29 -13.26
N ASP A 185 12.52 -0.38 -14.35
CA ASP A 185 11.47 -1.40 -14.50
C ASP A 185 12.04 -2.81 -14.50
N VAL A 186 13.16 -3.02 -15.20
CA VAL A 186 13.91 -4.28 -15.19
C VAL A 186 14.47 -4.58 -13.80
N PHE A 187 15.04 -3.59 -13.11
CA PHE A 187 15.52 -3.78 -11.73
C PHE A 187 14.38 -4.14 -10.79
N SER A 188 13.26 -3.44 -10.86
CA SER A 188 12.09 -3.74 -10.04
C SER A 188 11.67 -5.19 -10.26
N SER A 189 11.53 -5.58 -11.53
CA SER A 189 11.08 -6.92 -11.95
C SER A 189 12.02 -8.04 -11.49
N THR A 190 13.31 -7.84 -11.66
CA THR A 190 14.31 -8.90 -11.49
C THR A 190 15.07 -8.84 -10.17
N THR A 191 15.01 -7.71 -9.46
CA THR A 191 15.87 -7.35 -8.32
C THR A 191 17.37 -7.43 -8.64
N SER A 192 17.74 -7.51 -9.92
CA SER A 192 19.13 -7.72 -10.37
C SER A 192 19.72 -6.43 -10.94
N VAL A 193 20.76 -5.94 -10.26
CA VAL A 193 21.56 -4.79 -10.72
C VAL A 193 22.21 -5.07 -12.08
N GLN A 194 22.69 -6.30 -12.28
CA GLN A 194 23.37 -6.68 -13.51
C GLN A 194 22.40 -6.69 -14.70
N LYS A 195 21.22 -7.30 -14.57
CA LYS A 195 20.21 -7.31 -15.64
C LYS A 195 19.72 -5.90 -15.97
N SER A 196 19.52 -5.06 -14.96
CA SER A 196 19.15 -3.65 -15.14
C SER A 196 20.22 -2.88 -15.92
N LYS A 197 21.50 -3.10 -15.60
CA LYS A 197 22.63 -2.49 -16.31
C LYS A 197 22.74 -2.96 -17.76
N GLU A 198 22.54 -4.25 -18.01
CA GLU A 198 22.54 -4.83 -19.36
C GLU A 198 21.40 -4.26 -20.21
N ALA A 199 20.17 -4.27 -19.69
CA ALA A 199 19.01 -3.68 -20.35
C ALA A 199 19.21 -2.19 -20.63
N CYS A 200 19.75 -1.43 -19.67
CA CYS A 200 20.08 -0.02 -19.86
C CYS A 200 21.02 0.22 -21.05
N LEU A 201 22.04 -0.64 -21.22
CA LEU A 201 23.00 -0.51 -22.30
C LEU A 201 22.41 -0.91 -23.65
N GLU A 202 21.69 -2.03 -23.70
CA GLU A 202 21.05 -2.53 -24.91
C GLU A 202 20.04 -1.50 -25.46
N SER A 203 19.14 -1.00 -24.60
CA SER A 203 18.18 0.03 -25.00
C SER A 203 18.84 1.35 -25.38
N LEU A 204 19.98 1.71 -24.79
CA LEU A 204 20.71 2.92 -25.17
C LEU A 204 21.33 2.81 -26.58
N VAL A 205 21.89 1.65 -26.91
CA VAL A 205 22.42 1.38 -28.25
C VAL A 205 21.30 1.38 -29.29
N GLU A 206 20.19 0.70 -28.99
CA GLU A 206 19.00 0.65 -29.85
C GLU A 206 18.43 2.05 -30.09
N ASN A 207 18.21 2.83 -29.03
CA ASN A 207 17.65 4.18 -29.13
C ASN A 207 18.56 5.12 -29.93
N CYS A 208 19.89 5.03 -29.77
CA CYS A 208 20.84 5.80 -30.57
C CYS A 208 20.81 5.43 -32.06
N ALA A 209 20.63 4.14 -32.38
CA ALA A 209 20.56 3.64 -33.74
C ALA A 209 19.24 4.03 -34.43
N GLU A 210 18.10 3.77 -33.79
CA GLU A 210 16.76 4.05 -34.33
C GLU A 210 16.53 5.53 -34.57
N ASN A 211 16.95 6.37 -33.63
CA ASN A 211 16.80 7.81 -33.76
C ASN A 211 17.88 8.42 -34.66
N ILE A 212 18.94 7.70 -35.05
CA ILE A 212 20.06 8.29 -35.82
C ILE A 212 20.63 9.49 -35.06
N ILE A 213 21.01 9.25 -33.80
CA ILE A 213 21.66 10.27 -32.96
C ILE A 213 23.11 10.43 -33.47
N PRO A 214 23.51 11.63 -33.93
CA PRO A 214 24.89 11.87 -34.37
C PRO A 214 25.88 11.45 -33.30
N THR A 215 26.98 10.80 -33.67
CA THR A 215 28.06 10.32 -32.78
C THR A 215 27.64 9.41 -31.61
N GLY A 216 26.35 9.13 -31.39
CA GLY A 216 25.82 8.37 -30.26
C GLY A 216 26.39 6.95 -30.17
N LEU A 217 26.36 6.19 -31.27
CA LEU A 217 26.95 4.86 -31.32
C LEU A 217 28.49 4.88 -31.16
N GLU A 218 29.15 5.97 -31.55
CA GLU A 218 30.60 6.09 -31.41
C GLU A 218 31.01 6.35 -29.97
N ILE A 219 30.27 7.21 -29.26
CA ILE A 219 30.42 7.44 -27.81
C ILE A 219 30.33 6.09 -27.07
N LEU A 220 29.33 5.27 -27.41
CA LEU A 220 29.05 4.01 -26.72
C LEU A 220 30.06 2.89 -26.99
N LYS A 221 30.94 3.00 -28.00
CA LYS A 221 32.01 2.02 -28.27
C LYS A 221 33.02 1.95 -27.12
N SER A 222 33.23 3.05 -26.40
CA SER A 222 34.15 3.10 -25.27
C SER A 222 33.42 2.79 -23.96
N LYS A 223 33.85 1.74 -23.26
CA LYS A 223 33.32 1.41 -21.92
C LYS A 223 33.58 2.50 -20.87
N LYS A 224 34.44 3.47 -21.16
CA LYS A 224 34.71 4.63 -20.27
C LYS A 224 33.78 5.81 -20.54
N ALA A 225 33.04 5.82 -21.65
CA ALA A 225 32.20 6.94 -22.05
C ALA A 225 30.81 6.93 -21.40
N TYR A 226 30.45 5.88 -20.66
CA TYR A 226 29.21 5.84 -19.90
C TYR A 226 29.39 5.16 -18.54
N CYS A 227 28.56 5.54 -17.57
CA CYS A 227 28.54 4.95 -16.25
C CYS A 227 27.09 4.79 -15.76
N PHE A 228 26.62 3.55 -15.67
CA PHE A 228 25.39 3.21 -14.95
C PHE A 228 25.75 2.81 -13.52
N PHE A 229 25.06 3.40 -12.54
CA PHE A 229 25.15 3.02 -11.14
C PHE A 229 23.77 2.77 -10.57
N LEU A 230 23.69 1.81 -9.66
CA LEU A 230 22.52 1.50 -8.85
C LEU A 230 23.03 0.95 -7.52
N HIS A 231 22.76 1.65 -6.43
CA HIS A 231 23.15 1.23 -5.08
C HIS A 231 22.10 1.61 -4.03
N GLY A 232 22.13 0.91 -2.90
CA GLY A 232 21.26 1.15 -1.78
C GLY A 232 21.84 2.21 -0.86
N LEU A 233 20.97 3.01 -0.27
CA LEU A 233 21.31 3.98 0.76
C LEU A 233 20.52 3.66 2.03
N ASP A 234 21.15 3.78 3.20
CA ASP A 234 20.44 3.75 4.49
C ASP A 234 19.58 5.02 4.67
N MET A 235 18.87 5.17 5.78
CA MET A 235 18.06 6.37 6.05
C MET A 235 18.88 7.67 6.22
N PHE A 236 20.19 7.57 6.40
CA PHE A 236 21.12 8.66 6.65
C PHE A 236 21.96 9.06 5.42
N GLY A 237 21.86 8.32 4.32
CA GLY A 237 22.60 8.56 3.08
C GLY A 237 23.88 7.76 2.92
N SER A 238 24.15 6.79 3.79
CA SER A 238 25.34 5.94 3.69
C SER A 238 25.10 4.79 2.70
N PRO A 239 26.11 4.40 1.89
CA PRO A 239 26.00 3.26 1.00
C PRO A 239 25.76 1.95 1.77
N VAL A 240 24.76 1.19 1.36
CA VAL A 240 24.44 -0.15 1.86
C VAL A 240 24.19 -1.11 0.69
N SER A 241 24.24 -2.41 0.96
CA SER A 241 23.83 -3.41 -0.03
C SER A 241 22.37 -3.21 -0.43
N LEU A 242 22.08 -3.33 -1.73
CA LEU A 242 20.71 -3.29 -2.22
C LEU A 242 19.95 -4.50 -1.67
N GLY A 243 18.97 -4.22 -0.83
CA GLY A 243 18.07 -5.19 -0.24
C GLY A 243 16.73 -4.55 0.09
N GLU A 244 15.84 -5.31 0.75
CA GLU A 244 14.53 -4.82 1.21
C GLU A 244 14.63 -3.59 2.12
N ASN A 245 15.80 -3.37 2.73
CA ASN A 245 16.03 -2.37 3.78
C ASN A 245 16.72 -1.10 3.26
N SER A 246 16.87 -0.95 1.95
CA SER A 246 17.63 0.17 1.37
C SER A 246 16.74 1.10 0.57
N LEU A 247 17.15 2.36 0.44
CA LEU A 247 16.59 3.34 -0.49
C LEU A 247 17.44 3.37 -1.78
N PRO A 248 16.96 2.80 -2.89
CA PRO A 248 17.72 2.78 -4.14
C PRO A 248 18.00 4.19 -4.69
N ALA A 249 19.24 4.39 -5.09
CA ALA A 249 19.65 5.52 -5.92
C ALA A 249 20.31 5.00 -7.20
N ALA A 250 19.76 5.37 -8.35
CA ALA A 250 20.24 4.97 -9.66
C ALA A 250 20.57 6.18 -10.52
N GLY A 251 21.50 6.03 -11.45
CA GLY A 251 21.76 7.04 -12.46
C GLY A 251 22.59 6.54 -13.63
N LEU A 252 22.56 7.34 -14.69
CA LEU A 252 23.30 7.14 -15.93
C LEU A 252 24.08 8.41 -16.26
N LYS A 253 25.38 8.25 -16.50
CA LYS A 253 26.29 9.32 -16.94
C LYS A 253 26.79 9.02 -18.34
N LEU A 254 26.84 10.03 -19.22
CA LEU A 254 27.59 10.00 -20.47
C LEU A 254 28.74 11.00 -20.37
N LEU A 255 29.95 10.53 -20.62
CA LEU A 255 31.18 11.28 -20.42
C LEU A 255 31.79 11.71 -21.76
N ASP A 256 32.36 12.92 -21.77
CA ASP A 256 33.18 13.45 -22.87
C ASP A 256 32.49 13.40 -24.25
N ILE A 257 31.29 13.96 -24.33
CA ILE A 257 30.48 14.02 -25.54
C ILE A 257 31.22 14.85 -26.61
N PRO A 258 31.49 14.28 -27.80
CA PRO A 258 32.19 14.97 -28.87
C PRO A 258 31.30 16.00 -29.56
N SER A 259 31.89 17.12 -29.94
CA SER A 259 31.23 18.18 -30.72
C SER A 259 31.07 17.78 -32.19
N ILE A 260 29.88 18.02 -32.74
CA ILE A 260 29.60 17.92 -34.17
C ILE A 260 29.86 19.25 -34.88
N ASP A 261 29.69 20.37 -34.17
CA ASP A 261 29.98 21.71 -34.70
C ASP A 261 31.50 21.96 -34.81
N ASN A 262 32.28 21.37 -33.90
CA ASN A 262 33.74 21.54 -33.78
C ASN A 262 34.45 20.18 -33.64
N PRO A 263 34.56 19.38 -34.72
CA PRO A 263 35.14 18.04 -34.67
C PRO A 263 36.50 17.99 -33.96
N GLY A 264 36.67 16.98 -33.09
CA GLY A 264 37.89 16.80 -32.28
C GLY A 264 37.86 17.49 -30.91
N ASN A 265 36.83 18.28 -30.60
CA ASN A 265 36.60 18.87 -29.29
C ASN A 265 35.48 18.15 -28.52
N ILE A 266 35.44 18.34 -27.21
CA ILE A 266 34.38 17.84 -26.32
C ILE A 266 33.47 18.99 -25.88
N ILE A 267 32.15 18.74 -25.92
CA ILE A 267 31.14 19.67 -25.42
C ILE A 267 31.09 19.64 -23.89
N GLY A 268 31.22 18.45 -23.31
CA GLY A 268 31.14 18.15 -21.88
C GLY A 268 30.54 16.77 -21.63
N SER A 269 29.99 16.56 -20.44
CA SER A 269 29.33 15.34 -20.00
C SER A 269 27.89 15.62 -19.55
N MET A 270 27.06 14.59 -19.47
CA MET A 270 25.69 14.69 -18.94
C MET A 270 25.41 13.60 -17.91
N GLU A 271 24.48 13.88 -17.02
CA GLU A 271 24.06 12.96 -15.97
C GLU A 271 22.56 13.06 -15.70
N PHE A 272 21.96 11.91 -15.44
CA PHE A 272 20.62 11.78 -14.91
C PHE A 272 20.61 10.77 -13.77
N SER A 273 19.99 11.12 -12.63
CA SER A 273 19.84 10.19 -11.52
C SER A 273 18.56 10.45 -10.72
N GLU A 274 18.01 9.41 -10.11
CA GLU A 274 16.82 9.48 -9.28
C GLU A 274 17.00 8.64 -8.01
N THR A 275 16.31 9.07 -6.93
CA THR A 275 16.07 8.23 -5.75
C THR A 275 14.63 7.73 -5.80
N PHE A 276 14.43 6.44 -5.60
CA PHE A 276 13.12 5.79 -5.71
C PHE A 276 12.94 4.71 -4.65
N LEU A 277 11.70 4.25 -4.49
CA LEU A 277 11.33 3.11 -3.63
C LEU A 277 10.69 2.03 -4.47
N ASN A 278 10.95 0.77 -4.11
CA ASN A 278 10.32 -0.39 -4.70
C ASN A 278 9.42 -1.07 -3.67
N SER A 279 8.33 -1.64 -4.16
CA SER A 279 7.41 -2.44 -3.37
C SER A 279 7.04 -3.70 -4.15
N ARG A 280 6.96 -4.83 -3.45
CA ARG A 280 6.76 -6.15 -4.06
C ARG A 280 5.80 -7.00 -3.23
N ILE A 281 4.82 -7.58 -3.90
CA ILE A 281 3.87 -8.55 -3.34
C ILE A 281 3.98 -9.83 -4.15
N LEU A 282 4.15 -10.98 -3.49
CA LEU A 282 4.14 -12.26 -4.18
C LEU A 282 2.69 -12.70 -4.41
N VAL A 283 2.38 -13.11 -5.63
CA VAL A 283 1.04 -13.48 -6.08
C VAL A 283 1.10 -14.87 -6.69
N GLU A 284 0.18 -15.74 -6.30
CA GLU A 284 0.11 -17.12 -6.75
C GLU A 284 -1.12 -17.32 -7.63
N SER A 285 -0.88 -17.81 -8.84
CA SER A 285 -1.93 -18.14 -9.81
C SER A 285 -2.65 -19.43 -9.42
N GLU A 286 -3.79 -19.71 -10.05
CA GLU A 286 -4.53 -20.98 -9.84
C GLU A 286 -3.71 -22.22 -10.22
N ASN A 287 -2.71 -22.06 -11.11
CA ASN A 287 -1.80 -23.12 -11.53
C ASN A 287 -0.64 -23.35 -10.54
N GLY A 288 -0.56 -22.54 -9.47
CA GLY A 288 0.51 -22.60 -8.48
C GLY A 288 1.78 -21.81 -8.84
N ASP A 289 1.77 -21.07 -9.96
CA ASP A 289 2.90 -20.22 -10.34
C ASP A 289 2.95 -18.97 -9.46
N VAL A 290 4.13 -18.67 -8.91
CA VAL A 290 4.33 -17.47 -8.08
C VAL A 290 4.99 -16.37 -8.89
N ALA A 291 4.24 -15.30 -9.13
CA ALA A 291 4.70 -14.07 -9.75
C ALA A 291 4.88 -12.95 -8.70
N ALA A 292 5.63 -11.92 -9.05
CA ALA A 292 5.77 -10.73 -8.22
C ALA A 292 4.93 -9.60 -8.81
N ASN A 293 3.92 -9.12 -8.08
CA ASN A 293 3.29 -7.83 -8.35
C ASN A 293 4.16 -6.73 -7.74
N GLN A 294 4.47 -5.71 -8.54
CA GLN A 294 5.46 -4.73 -8.15
C GLN A 294 5.02 -3.32 -8.52
N ARG A 295 5.50 -2.37 -7.72
CA ARG A 295 5.36 -0.94 -7.98
C ARG A 295 6.63 -0.23 -7.55
N HIS A 296 6.92 0.87 -8.20
CA HIS A 296 7.98 1.78 -7.78
C HIS A 296 7.44 3.20 -7.66
N LEU A 297 8.08 4.00 -6.81
CA LEU A 297 7.77 5.42 -6.62
C LEU A 297 9.06 6.22 -6.70
N ILE A 298 9.13 7.15 -7.65
CA ILE A 298 10.27 8.06 -7.80
C ILE A 298 10.05 9.25 -6.87
N LEU A 299 10.85 9.33 -5.80
CA LEU A 299 10.73 10.38 -4.78
C LEU A 299 11.16 11.75 -5.33
N THR A 300 12.10 11.76 -6.26
CA THR A 300 12.67 12.98 -6.87
C THR A 300 11.97 13.42 -8.15
N SER A 301 10.82 12.82 -8.49
CA SER A 301 10.03 13.11 -9.70
C SER A 301 9.53 14.56 -9.79
N ARG A 302 9.47 15.25 -8.65
CA ARG A 302 9.08 16.67 -8.57
C ARG A 302 10.14 17.66 -8.98
N ILE A 303 11.39 17.22 -9.04
CA ILE A 303 12.46 18.00 -9.60
C ILE A 303 12.36 17.89 -11.14
N PRO A 304 12.13 18.99 -11.86
CA PRO A 304 11.98 18.97 -13.32
C PRO A 304 13.10 18.16 -13.96
N ARG A 305 12.77 17.23 -14.86
CA ARG A 305 13.78 16.37 -15.50
C ARG A 305 14.51 17.14 -16.60
N CYS A 306 13.78 17.92 -17.39
CA CYS A 306 14.31 18.81 -18.40
C CYS A 306 13.93 20.27 -18.10
N MET A 307 14.90 21.17 -18.25
CA MET A 307 14.69 22.61 -18.27
C MET A 307 15.65 23.23 -19.27
N ALA A 308 15.20 24.30 -19.91
CA ALA A 308 16.01 25.14 -20.77
C ALA A 308 15.76 26.62 -20.44
N TRP A 309 16.69 27.49 -20.80
CA TRP A 309 16.52 28.94 -20.76
C TRP A 309 17.09 29.55 -22.03
N GLU A 310 16.48 30.63 -22.53
CA GLU A 310 17.01 31.33 -23.71
C GLU A 310 17.80 32.58 -23.30
N MET A 311 19.04 32.72 -23.77
CA MET A 311 19.87 33.88 -23.47
C MET A 311 19.28 35.16 -24.08
N ARG A 312 19.30 36.27 -23.32
CA ARG A 312 18.51 37.49 -23.63
C ARG A 312 18.83 38.19 -24.96
N LYS A 313 19.92 37.86 -25.67
CA LYS A 313 20.22 38.44 -26.99
C LYS A 313 19.10 38.16 -28.01
N ASP A 314 18.24 37.17 -27.74
CA ASP A 314 17.11 36.81 -28.60
C ASP A 314 15.74 37.31 -28.13
N LYS A 315 15.58 37.95 -26.95
CA LYS A 315 14.23 38.38 -26.50
C LYS A 315 13.56 39.41 -27.42
N GLU A 316 14.32 40.37 -27.93
CA GLU A 316 13.79 41.34 -28.91
C GLU A 316 13.40 40.65 -30.22
N ASN A 317 14.18 39.64 -30.64
CA ASN A 317 13.86 38.84 -31.82
C ASN A 317 12.61 37.99 -31.58
N ILE A 318 12.50 37.34 -30.42
CA ILE A 318 11.33 36.54 -30.02
C ILE A 318 10.08 37.41 -29.95
N ALA A 319 10.16 38.60 -29.37
CA ALA A 319 9.03 39.54 -29.33
C ALA A 319 8.63 39.99 -30.74
N LYS A 320 9.60 40.32 -31.61
CA LYS A 320 9.33 40.65 -33.02
C LYS A 320 8.71 39.47 -33.77
N THR A 321 9.22 38.26 -33.55
CA THR A 321 8.72 37.02 -34.16
C THR A 321 7.31 36.69 -33.69
N LEU A 322 7.03 36.81 -32.38
CA LEU A 322 5.69 36.67 -31.81
C LEU A 322 4.72 37.65 -32.47
N GLN A 323 5.08 38.94 -32.52
CA GLN A 323 4.24 39.97 -33.17
C GLN A 323 4.03 39.70 -34.67
N SER A 324 5.05 39.18 -35.36
CA SER A 324 4.93 38.75 -36.75
C SER A 324 3.88 37.64 -36.92
N PHE A 325 3.92 36.61 -36.06
CA PHE A 325 2.95 35.52 -36.10
C PHE A 325 1.53 35.97 -35.77
N LEU A 326 1.36 36.81 -34.75
CA LEU A 326 0.06 37.33 -34.31
C LEU A 326 -0.63 38.19 -35.40
N HIS A 327 0.13 38.96 -36.19
CA HIS A 327 -0.45 39.88 -37.16
C HIS A 327 -0.50 39.37 -38.61
N SER A 328 0.37 38.45 -39.01
CA SER A 328 0.56 38.11 -40.43
C SER A 328 0.42 36.63 -40.78
N THR A 329 0.56 35.71 -39.83
CA THR A 329 0.70 34.27 -40.13
C THR A 329 -0.55 33.46 -39.79
N PHE A 330 -1.19 33.69 -38.64
CA PHE A 330 -2.25 32.83 -38.12
C PHE A 330 -3.66 33.46 -38.09
N GLY A 331 -3.90 34.49 -38.90
CA GLY A 331 -5.20 35.15 -39.00
C GLY A 331 -5.51 36.06 -37.80
N GLY A 332 -6.79 36.22 -37.46
CA GLY A 332 -7.22 37.11 -36.38
C GLY A 332 -6.86 36.57 -34.99
N VAL A 333 -6.48 37.45 -34.07
CA VAL A 333 -6.21 37.11 -32.67
C VAL A 333 -7.53 36.95 -31.92
N LEU A 334 -7.72 35.79 -31.27
CA LEU A 334 -8.88 35.47 -30.42
C LEU A 334 -8.57 35.71 -28.94
N VAL A 335 -7.37 35.34 -28.51
CA VAL A 335 -6.89 35.55 -27.15
C VAL A 335 -5.53 36.22 -27.23
N ASP A 336 -5.47 37.47 -26.77
CA ASP A 336 -4.25 38.28 -26.76
C ASP A 336 -3.60 38.23 -25.38
N GLY A 337 -2.87 37.14 -25.12
CA GLY A 337 -2.00 36.98 -23.95
C GLY A 337 -2.74 36.75 -22.63
N VAL A 338 -2.91 35.49 -22.25
CA VAL A 338 -3.44 35.09 -20.92
C VAL A 338 -2.49 34.15 -20.21
N SER A 339 -2.34 34.30 -18.90
CA SER A 339 -1.50 33.39 -18.11
C SER A 339 -2.15 32.03 -17.95
N CYS A 340 -1.46 30.98 -18.35
CA CYS A 340 -1.87 29.59 -18.10
C CYS A 340 -0.64 28.70 -17.89
N SER A 341 -0.89 27.44 -17.53
CA SER A 341 0.15 26.43 -17.45
C SER A 341 0.06 25.47 -18.63
N ALA A 342 1.19 24.98 -19.12
CA ALA A 342 1.28 23.99 -20.17
C ALA A 342 2.10 22.78 -19.72
N LEU A 343 1.74 21.59 -20.20
CA LEU A 343 2.51 20.37 -20.06
C LEU A 343 2.66 19.74 -21.43
N GLY A 344 3.91 19.64 -21.88
CA GLY A 344 4.24 18.95 -23.12
C GLY A 344 4.50 17.47 -22.91
N SER A 345 5.47 17.13 -22.06
CA SER A 345 5.82 15.74 -21.75
C SER A 345 5.66 15.42 -20.27
N LYS A 346 4.98 14.31 -19.95
CA LYS A 346 4.93 13.74 -18.59
C LYS A 346 6.26 13.10 -18.16
N ASP A 347 7.11 12.74 -19.13
CA ASP A 347 8.35 12.00 -18.89
C ASP A 347 9.57 12.92 -18.76
N TYR A 348 9.59 14.05 -19.47
CA TYR A 348 10.73 14.99 -19.49
C TYR A 348 10.38 16.35 -18.90
N GLY A 349 9.16 16.82 -19.18
CA GLY A 349 8.71 18.16 -18.82
C GLY A 349 8.18 18.25 -17.39
N SER A 350 8.00 19.49 -16.95
CA SER A 350 7.16 19.80 -15.81
C SER A 350 6.10 20.80 -16.24
N MET A 351 5.05 20.95 -15.44
CA MET A 351 4.04 21.96 -15.68
C MET A 351 4.72 23.34 -15.73
N THR A 352 4.66 23.99 -16.88
CA THR A 352 5.37 25.25 -17.11
C THR A 352 4.36 26.39 -17.21
N ASP A 353 4.56 27.42 -16.40
CA ASP A 353 3.73 28.62 -16.45
C ASP A 353 4.20 29.54 -17.58
N GLY A 354 3.25 30.16 -18.26
CA GLY A 354 3.55 31.03 -19.39
C GLY A 354 2.35 31.85 -19.84
N THR A 355 2.49 32.47 -21.01
CA THR A 355 1.46 33.30 -21.63
C THR A 355 0.98 32.63 -22.91
N LEU A 356 -0.32 32.38 -22.97
CA LEU A 356 -1.02 31.77 -24.09
C LEU A 356 -1.62 32.85 -25.00
N TYR A 357 -1.43 32.67 -26.30
CA TYR A 357 -2.06 33.44 -27.35
C TYR A 357 -2.79 32.48 -28.29
N VAL A 358 -4.00 32.83 -28.68
CA VAL A 358 -4.82 32.00 -29.57
C VAL A 358 -5.22 32.83 -30.78
N CYS A 359 -4.93 32.32 -31.97
CA CYS A 359 -5.28 32.94 -33.24
C CYS A 359 -6.26 32.05 -34.02
N ASP A 360 -6.73 32.52 -35.17
CA ASP A 360 -7.61 31.75 -36.04
C ASP A 360 -6.97 30.45 -36.53
N GLU A 361 -5.69 30.44 -36.88
CA GLU A 361 -5.02 29.28 -37.50
C GLU A 361 -3.83 28.73 -36.67
N GLY A 362 -3.73 29.09 -35.39
CA GLY A 362 -2.67 28.56 -34.53
C GLY A 362 -2.74 29.01 -33.07
N VAL A 363 -1.98 28.30 -32.23
CA VAL A 363 -1.73 28.61 -30.82
C VAL A 363 -0.26 28.98 -30.64
N LEU A 364 -0.01 30.04 -29.87
CA LEU A 364 1.35 30.42 -29.46
C LEU A 364 1.44 30.42 -27.95
N PHE A 365 2.56 29.96 -27.42
CA PHE A 365 2.83 29.94 -26.00
C PHE A 365 4.24 30.44 -25.73
N THR A 366 4.36 31.41 -24.83
CA THR A 366 5.66 31.86 -24.31
C THR A 366 5.81 31.41 -22.88
N ASP A 367 6.76 30.50 -22.63
CA ASP A 367 6.95 29.92 -21.31
C ASP A 367 7.86 30.77 -20.40
N SER A 368 8.03 30.35 -19.14
CA SER A 368 8.90 31.04 -18.17
C SER A 368 10.40 31.04 -18.55
N GLY A 369 10.83 30.10 -19.40
CA GLY A 369 12.19 30.05 -19.98
C GLY A 369 12.40 31.08 -21.10
N ASN A 370 11.34 31.79 -21.50
CA ASN A 370 11.25 32.67 -22.66
C ASN A 370 11.29 31.93 -24.00
N HIS A 371 10.91 30.65 -24.05
CA HIS A 371 10.75 29.93 -25.30
C HIS A 371 9.44 30.33 -25.96
N LEU A 372 9.48 30.69 -27.24
CA LEU A 372 8.30 30.81 -28.07
C LEU A 372 7.99 29.46 -28.69
N VAL A 373 6.83 28.91 -28.38
CA VAL A 373 6.34 27.64 -28.92
C VAL A 373 5.12 27.93 -29.77
N VAL A 374 5.06 27.31 -30.95
CA VAL A 374 4.01 27.58 -31.94
C VAL A 374 3.40 26.27 -32.39
N PHE A 375 2.07 26.18 -32.29
CA PHE A 375 1.25 25.05 -32.72
C PHE A 375 0.30 25.51 -33.82
N PRO A 376 0.69 25.42 -35.10
CA PRO A 376 -0.19 25.70 -36.23
C PRO A 376 -1.31 24.68 -36.30
N LEU A 377 -2.53 25.12 -36.63
CA LEU A 377 -3.65 24.20 -36.85
C LEU A 377 -3.42 23.31 -38.09
N SER A 378 -2.61 23.74 -39.05
CA SER A 378 -2.20 22.93 -40.20
C SER A 378 -1.33 21.72 -39.84
N TYR A 379 -0.69 21.75 -38.66
CA TYR A 379 0.10 20.65 -38.08
C TYR A 379 -0.58 20.03 -36.85
N THR A 380 -1.85 20.36 -36.61
CA THR A 380 -2.65 19.77 -35.52
C THR A 380 -3.57 18.71 -36.09
N GLU A 381 -3.57 17.52 -35.49
CA GLU A 381 -4.44 16.40 -35.87
C GLU A 381 -5.76 16.44 -35.11
N GLU A 382 -5.71 16.79 -33.82
CA GLU A 382 -6.90 16.82 -32.97
C GLU A 382 -6.83 17.95 -31.93
N MET A 383 -7.99 18.53 -31.62
CA MET A 383 -8.17 19.50 -30.55
C MET A 383 -9.31 19.06 -29.64
N THR A 384 -9.03 18.89 -28.35
CA THR A 384 -10.03 18.48 -27.35
C THR A 384 -10.04 19.43 -26.16
N LEU A 385 -11.23 19.71 -25.65
CA LEU A 385 -11.45 20.49 -24.42
C LEU A 385 -12.28 19.66 -23.46
N PHE A 386 -11.77 19.48 -22.24
CA PHE A 386 -12.54 18.97 -21.12
C PHE A 386 -12.74 20.09 -20.09
N ASP A 387 -14.01 20.45 -19.84
CA ASP A 387 -14.38 21.58 -18.96
C ASP A 387 -14.53 21.17 -17.47
N GLY A 388 -14.28 19.90 -17.16
CA GLY A 388 -14.48 19.38 -15.81
C GLY A 388 -15.95 19.14 -15.47
N GLU A 389 -16.18 18.52 -14.31
CA GLU A 389 -17.52 18.17 -13.82
C GLU A 389 -18.33 19.37 -13.27
N SER A 390 -17.68 20.53 -13.06
CA SER A 390 -18.31 21.71 -12.43
C SER A 390 -17.55 23.00 -12.75
N PHE A 391 -18.19 24.16 -12.59
CA PHE A 391 -17.56 25.49 -12.74
C PHE A 391 -16.43 25.80 -11.74
N ASN A 392 -16.21 24.94 -10.73
CA ASN A 392 -15.08 25.05 -9.80
C ASN A 392 -13.99 24.01 -10.08
N SER A 393 -14.13 23.24 -11.16
CA SER A 393 -13.15 22.23 -11.58
C SER A 393 -12.11 22.86 -12.50
N VAL A 394 -10.94 22.21 -12.58
CA VAL A 394 -9.93 22.56 -13.58
C VAL A 394 -10.41 22.10 -14.96
N SER A 395 -10.21 22.94 -15.97
CA SER A 395 -10.41 22.61 -17.38
C SER A 395 -9.06 22.36 -18.06
N ILE A 396 -9.03 21.42 -19.01
CA ILE A 396 -7.84 21.09 -19.78
C ILE A 396 -8.15 21.15 -21.28
N PHE A 397 -7.25 21.76 -22.03
CA PHE A 397 -7.27 21.82 -23.49
C PHE A 397 -6.06 21.06 -24.05
N CYS A 398 -6.30 20.03 -24.84
CA CYS A 398 -5.26 19.20 -25.43
C CYS A 398 -5.22 19.40 -26.94
N MET A 399 -4.00 19.52 -27.48
CA MET A 399 -3.73 19.51 -28.91
C MET A 399 -2.83 18.33 -29.25
N THR A 400 -3.29 17.45 -30.14
CA THR A 400 -2.46 16.41 -30.75
C THR A 400 -1.85 17.00 -32.00
N TYR A 401 -0.52 17.11 -32.04
CA TYR A 401 0.21 17.64 -33.19
C TYR A 401 0.79 16.50 -34.04
N ARG A 402 1.09 16.79 -35.30
CA ARG A 402 1.79 15.83 -36.17
C ARG A 402 3.22 15.69 -35.70
N HIS A 403 3.72 14.45 -35.56
CA HIS A 403 5.09 14.16 -35.13
C HIS A 403 6.18 15.01 -35.82
N SER A 404 6.03 15.32 -37.11
CA SER A 404 6.96 16.21 -37.85
C SER A 404 7.13 17.64 -37.29
N LEU A 405 6.23 18.09 -36.41
CA LEU A 405 6.34 19.37 -35.71
C LEU A 405 7.37 19.31 -34.57
N GLU A 406 7.65 18.12 -34.01
CA GLU A 406 8.51 17.92 -32.83
C GLU A 406 9.91 18.53 -33.02
N GLN A 407 10.45 18.47 -34.24
CA GLN A 407 11.76 19.08 -34.59
C GLN A 407 11.80 20.62 -34.44
N TYR A 408 10.66 21.28 -34.31
CA TYR A 408 10.53 22.73 -34.11
C TYR A 408 10.08 23.08 -32.68
N LEU A 409 9.92 22.09 -31.81
CA LEU A 409 9.51 22.26 -30.43
C LEU A 409 10.69 22.03 -29.49
N PRO A 410 10.75 22.75 -28.35
CA PRO A 410 11.71 22.45 -27.29
C PRO A 410 11.55 21.01 -26.76
N LEU A 411 12.64 20.41 -26.25
CA LEU A 411 12.65 19.05 -25.70
C LEU A 411 11.53 18.78 -24.67
N MET A 412 11.14 19.76 -23.85
CA MET A 412 10.07 19.58 -22.85
C MET A 412 8.68 19.31 -23.46
N TYR A 413 8.50 19.52 -24.76
CA TYR A 413 7.26 19.24 -25.49
C TYR A 413 7.29 17.93 -26.28
N HIS A 414 8.41 17.22 -26.28
CA HIS A 414 8.59 15.95 -26.98
C HIS A 414 7.94 14.80 -26.19
N ASN A 415 7.00 14.08 -26.78
CA ASN A 415 6.34 12.93 -26.15
C ASN A 415 5.81 11.92 -27.18
N GLN A 416 5.60 10.67 -26.75
CA GLN A 416 5.18 9.58 -27.65
C GLN A 416 3.76 9.73 -28.19
N GLU A 417 2.92 10.50 -27.51
CA GLU A 417 1.52 10.72 -27.90
C GLU A 417 1.36 11.94 -28.80
N ASP A 418 2.44 12.71 -29.01
CA ASP A 418 2.45 14.00 -29.71
C ASP A 418 1.37 14.99 -29.20
N VAL A 419 1.14 15.00 -27.88
CA VAL A 419 0.13 15.86 -27.24
C VAL A 419 0.77 17.01 -26.45
N VAL A 420 0.18 18.21 -26.53
CA VAL A 420 0.41 19.27 -25.54
C VAL A 420 -0.89 19.57 -24.80
N MET A 421 -0.81 19.72 -23.48
CA MET A 421 -1.93 20.04 -22.61
C MET A 421 -1.78 21.45 -22.03
N PHE A 422 -2.78 22.30 -22.23
CA PHE A 422 -2.94 23.58 -21.56
C PHE A 422 -3.96 23.46 -20.42
N VAL A 423 -3.62 24.00 -19.26
CA VAL A 423 -4.42 23.90 -18.04
C VAL A 423 -5.05 25.25 -17.72
N PHE A 424 -6.37 25.25 -17.57
CA PHE A 424 -7.17 26.43 -17.23
C PHE A 424 -7.77 26.25 -15.83
N PRO A 425 -7.17 26.85 -14.79
CA PRO A 425 -7.74 26.79 -13.46
C PRO A 425 -9.10 27.52 -13.41
N PRO A 426 -10.02 27.09 -12.53
CA PRO A 426 -11.36 27.66 -12.44
C PRO A 426 -11.29 29.16 -12.12
N LYS A 427 -12.19 29.95 -12.72
CA LYS A 427 -12.34 31.41 -12.49
C LYS A 427 -11.13 32.26 -12.88
N THR A 428 -10.18 31.70 -13.64
CA THR A 428 -9.05 32.48 -14.18
C THR A 428 -9.45 33.31 -15.40
N GLN A 429 -8.60 34.27 -15.78
CA GLN A 429 -8.77 35.01 -17.03
C GLN A 429 -8.63 34.10 -18.24
N ALA A 430 -7.66 33.17 -18.22
CA ALA A 430 -7.46 32.20 -19.30
C ALA A 430 -8.70 31.34 -19.55
N TYR A 431 -9.31 30.81 -18.48
CA TYR A 431 -10.58 30.07 -18.57
C TYR A 431 -11.68 30.88 -19.26
N ARG A 432 -11.92 32.11 -18.79
CA ARG A 432 -12.99 32.97 -19.33
C ARG A 432 -12.75 33.34 -20.79
N ALA A 433 -11.52 33.75 -21.13
CA ALA A 433 -11.15 34.17 -22.48
C ALA A 433 -11.22 33.00 -23.47
N PHE A 434 -10.76 31.80 -23.09
CA PHE A 434 -10.84 30.63 -23.96
C PHE A 434 -12.30 30.25 -24.25
N HIS A 435 -13.15 30.22 -23.22
CA HIS A 435 -14.56 29.89 -23.39
C HIS A 435 -15.35 30.94 -24.17
N SER A 436 -15.12 32.24 -23.95
CA SER A 436 -15.86 33.31 -24.64
C SER A 436 -15.40 33.50 -26.09
N GLU A 437 -14.09 33.50 -26.33
CA GLU A 437 -13.53 33.90 -27.63
C GLU A 437 -13.19 32.72 -28.55
N VAL A 438 -12.83 31.55 -28.00
CA VAL A 438 -12.27 30.43 -28.80
C VAL A 438 -13.29 29.34 -29.07
N VAL A 439 -13.96 28.83 -28.03
CA VAL A 439 -14.78 27.59 -28.10
C VAL A 439 -15.80 27.63 -29.23
N SER A 440 -16.64 28.68 -29.28
CA SER A 440 -17.72 28.74 -30.29
C SER A 440 -17.20 28.88 -31.72
N LYS A 441 -16.06 29.56 -31.90
CA LYS A 441 -15.46 29.80 -33.22
C LYS A 441 -14.79 28.52 -33.73
N TRP A 442 -14.06 27.83 -32.86
CA TRP A 442 -13.32 26.62 -33.22
C TRP A 442 -14.20 25.37 -33.36
N GLN A 443 -15.35 25.29 -32.69
CA GLN A 443 -16.35 24.25 -32.91
C GLN A 443 -17.08 24.39 -34.25
N LYS A 444 -17.22 25.63 -34.77
CA LYS A 444 -17.95 25.93 -36.02
C LYS A 444 -17.01 26.06 -37.23
N ARG A 445 -15.75 25.65 -37.09
CA ARG A 445 -14.77 25.67 -38.19
C ARG A 445 -15.25 24.81 -39.35
N LYS A 446 -14.92 25.24 -40.56
CA LYS A 446 -15.16 24.49 -41.79
C LYS A 446 -13.99 23.57 -42.16
N THR A 447 -12.83 23.81 -41.59
CA THR A 447 -11.58 23.10 -41.82
C THR A 447 -11.18 22.36 -40.56
N ASP A 448 -10.72 21.12 -40.74
CA ASP A 448 -10.16 20.33 -39.65
C ASP A 448 -8.80 20.89 -39.19
N PRO A 449 -8.43 20.73 -37.90
CA PRO A 449 -9.26 20.11 -36.85
C PRO A 449 -10.33 21.05 -36.29
N VAL A 450 -11.48 20.48 -35.94
CA VAL A 450 -12.56 21.14 -35.18
C VAL A 450 -12.36 20.85 -33.69
N LEU A 451 -12.63 21.83 -32.81
CA LEU A 451 -12.55 21.64 -31.37
C LEU A 451 -13.66 20.69 -30.88
N LYS A 452 -13.29 19.57 -30.24
CA LYS A 452 -14.21 18.62 -29.62
C LYS A 452 -14.32 18.91 -28.11
N CYS A 453 -15.51 19.12 -27.60
CA CYS A 453 -15.74 19.19 -26.15
C CYS A 453 -16.10 17.80 -25.63
N LEU A 454 -15.36 17.33 -24.63
CA LEU A 454 -15.49 15.98 -24.10
C LEU A 454 -16.33 15.97 -22.81
N GLU A 455 -17.14 14.93 -22.64
CA GLU A 455 -17.90 14.68 -21.40
C GLU A 455 -17.07 13.92 -20.35
N GLU A 456 -16.08 13.14 -20.80
CA GLU A 456 -15.17 12.35 -19.96
C GLU A 456 -13.72 12.77 -20.20
N VAL A 457 -12.87 12.56 -19.19
CA VAL A 457 -11.44 12.86 -19.27
C VAL A 457 -10.77 11.86 -20.21
N PRO A 458 -9.95 12.29 -21.18
CA PRO A 458 -9.19 11.36 -22.02
C PRO A 458 -8.31 10.43 -21.17
N GLU A 459 -8.28 9.15 -21.53
CA GLU A 459 -7.57 8.11 -20.76
C GLU A 459 -6.09 8.44 -20.59
N ASN A 460 -5.45 8.97 -21.64
CA ASN A 460 -4.04 9.31 -21.69
C ASN A 460 -3.63 10.47 -20.75
N VAL A 461 -4.56 11.33 -20.36
CA VAL A 461 -4.34 12.44 -19.41
C VAL A 461 -5.10 12.28 -18.09
N SER A 462 -5.80 11.15 -17.90
CA SER A 462 -6.66 10.89 -16.74
C SER A 462 -5.92 10.98 -15.40
N GLU A 463 -4.72 10.39 -15.32
CA GLU A 463 -3.87 10.43 -14.13
C GLU A 463 -3.42 11.86 -13.81
N ILE A 464 -3.00 12.61 -14.84
CA ILE A 464 -2.54 13.99 -14.71
C ILE A 464 -3.70 14.88 -14.25
N TYR A 465 -4.88 14.70 -14.86
CA TYR A 465 -6.09 15.43 -14.49
C TYR A 465 -6.49 15.16 -13.03
N ALA A 466 -6.47 13.91 -12.58
CA ALA A 466 -6.77 13.55 -11.19
C ALA A 466 -5.84 14.26 -10.20
N SER A 467 -4.52 14.27 -10.49
CA SER A 467 -3.52 15.02 -9.71
C SER A 467 -3.82 16.52 -9.70
N LEU A 468 -4.16 17.12 -10.84
CA LEU A 468 -4.50 18.54 -10.95
C LEU A 468 -5.78 18.90 -10.18
N LYS A 469 -6.84 18.09 -10.32
CA LYS A 469 -8.10 18.26 -9.60
C LYS A 469 -7.85 18.29 -8.09
N MET A 470 -7.02 17.37 -7.58
CA MET A 470 -6.61 17.34 -6.18
C MET A 470 -5.81 18.58 -5.77
N LYS A 471 -4.79 18.96 -6.56
CA LYS A 471 -3.95 20.15 -6.33
C LYS A 471 -4.77 21.43 -6.23
N TYR A 472 -5.68 21.68 -7.16
CA TYR A 472 -6.52 22.88 -7.14
C TYR A 472 -7.59 22.83 -6.05
N SER A 473 -8.16 21.66 -5.76
CA SER A 473 -9.10 21.48 -4.63
C SER A 473 -8.45 21.80 -3.28
N VAL A 474 -7.18 21.43 -3.10
CA VAL A 474 -6.37 21.74 -1.91
C VAL A 474 -6.12 23.25 -1.81
N ASN A 475 -5.76 23.90 -2.90
CA ASN A 475 -5.48 25.35 -2.92
C ASN A 475 -6.73 26.19 -2.57
N VAL A 476 -7.92 25.76 -3.01
CA VAL A 476 -9.19 26.46 -2.72
C VAL A 476 -9.59 26.37 -1.25
N LYS A 477 -9.23 25.29 -0.54
CA LYS A 477 -9.62 25.08 0.87
C LYS A 477 -8.81 25.90 1.88
N GLY A 478 -7.78 26.64 1.43
CA GLY A 478 -6.88 27.42 2.28
C GLY A 478 -5.87 26.57 3.05
N ALA A 479 -4.63 27.04 3.18
CA ALA A 479 -3.49 26.25 3.67
C ALA A 479 -3.65 25.67 5.08
N SER A 480 -4.50 26.27 5.94
CA SER A 480 -4.71 25.85 7.33
C SER A 480 -5.67 24.67 7.51
N LYS A 481 -6.46 24.32 6.47
CA LYS A 481 -7.48 23.24 6.55
C LYS A 481 -7.05 21.93 5.88
N VAL A 482 -5.88 21.89 5.25
CA VAL A 482 -5.42 20.75 4.45
C VAL A 482 -4.36 19.95 5.22
N ARG A 483 -4.59 18.64 5.39
CA ARG A 483 -3.62 17.75 6.05
C ARG A 483 -2.36 17.61 5.19
N GLU A 484 -1.20 17.50 5.82
CA GLU A 484 0.09 17.34 5.11
C GLU A 484 0.08 16.14 4.15
N MET A 485 -0.56 15.03 4.53
CA MET A 485 -0.73 13.87 3.66
C MET A 485 -1.55 14.16 2.40
N GLN A 486 -2.57 15.01 2.48
CA GLN A 486 -3.33 15.41 1.30
C GLN A 486 -2.50 16.27 0.34
N LYS A 487 -1.60 17.10 0.89
CA LYS A 487 -0.63 17.86 0.08
C LYS A 487 0.37 16.92 -0.58
N ALA A 488 0.88 15.95 0.16
CA ALA A 488 1.79 14.91 -0.33
C ALA A 488 1.18 14.12 -1.51
N THR A 489 -0.04 13.60 -1.34
CA THR A 489 -0.79 12.89 -2.39
C THR A 489 -1.02 13.76 -3.62
N ALA A 490 -1.36 15.04 -3.45
CA ALA A 490 -1.57 15.96 -4.59
C ALA A 490 -0.27 16.31 -5.33
N ASN A 491 0.90 16.07 -4.72
CA ASN A 491 2.19 16.47 -5.26
C ASN A 491 2.97 15.31 -5.88
N LEU A 492 2.75 14.06 -5.47
CA LEU A 492 3.43 12.89 -6.04
C LEU A 492 2.44 12.01 -6.79
N ASN A 493 2.68 11.83 -8.09
CA ASN A 493 1.85 10.98 -8.95
C ASN A 493 1.83 9.54 -8.42
N ASN A 494 0.65 8.91 -8.43
CA ASN A 494 0.43 7.53 -8.00
C ASN A 494 0.84 7.22 -6.54
N PHE A 495 1.03 8.23 -5.69
CA PHE A 495 1.48 8.03 -4.31
C PHE A 495 0.52 7.18 -3.47
N ASP A 496 -0.79 7.45 -3.48
CA ASP A 496 -1.75 6.68 -2.69
C ASP A 496 -1.78 5.20 -3.11
N ARG A 497 -1.69 4.96 -4.41
CA ARG A 497 -1.65 3.63 -5.02
C ARG A 497 -0.37 2.88 -4.66
N PHE A 498 0.76 3.57 -4.64
CA PHE A 498 2.04 3.03 -4.17
C PHE A 498 2.03 2.78 -2.66
N LEU A 499 1.55 3.72 -1.85
CA LEU A 499 1.51 3.60 -0.38
C LEU A 499 0.63 2.43 0.05
N THR A 500 -0.50 2.21 -0.63
CA THR A 500 -1.38 1.06 -0.37
C THR A 500 -0.68 -0.25 -0.69
N HIS A 501 0.05 -0.31 -1.81
CA HIS A 501 0.86 -1.46 -2.18
C HIS A 501 2.02 -1.69 -1.19
N LEU A 502 2.73 -0.63 -0.77
CA LEU A 502 3.81 -0.68 0.21
C LEU A 502 3.30 -1.20 1.56
N LYS A 503 2.17 -0.72 2.06
CA LYS A 503 1.55 -1.22 3.30
C LYS A 503 1.29 -2.73 3.26
N ALA A 504 0.81 -3.25 2.13
CA ALA A 504 0.60 -4.68 1.97
C ALA A 504 1.93 -5.45 1.85
N SER A 505 2.85 -4.93 1.03
CA SER A 505 4.18 -5.51 0.81
C SER A 505 5.00 -5.62 2.10
N SER A 506 5.04 -4.58 2.94
CA SER A 506 5.78 -4.56 4.20
C SER A 506 5.32 -5.63 5.20
N VAL A 507 4.06 -6.05 5.09
CA VAL A 507 3.46 -7.10 5.93
C VAL A 507 3.67 -8.48 5.32
N LEU A 508 3.40 -8.62 4.02
CA LEU A 508 3.42 -9.92 3.33
C LEU A 508 4.84 -10.42 3.12
N LYS A 509 5.81 -9.53 2.82
CA LYS A 509 7.23 -9.84 2.55
C LYS A 509 7.41 -11.07 1.65
N THR A 510 7.67 -12.23 2.25
CA THR A 510 7.94 -13.50 1.57
C THR A 510 6.73 -14.39 1.37
N VAL A 511 5.56 -13.98 1.87
CA VAL A 511 4.32 -14.76 1.84
C VAL A 511 3.49 -14.35 0.62
N SER A 512 3.17 -15.32 -0.24
CA SER A 512 2.30 -15.08 -1.39
C SER A 512 0.83 -14.94 -1.01
N ILE A 513 0.05 -14.32 -1.89
CA ILE A 513 -1.42 -14.26 -1.84
C ILE A 513 -2.02 -14.81 -3.15
N PRO A 514 -3.27 -15.31 -3.14
CA PRO A 514 -3.94 -15.73 -4.38
C PRO A 514 -4.16 -14.53 -5.31
N GLU A 515 -4.00 -14.73 -6.62
CA GLU A 515 -4.20 -13.68 -7.63
C GLU A 515 -5.60 -13.04 -7.58
N CYS A 516 -6.63 -13.84 -7.30
CA CYS A 516 -8.01 -13.38 -7.16
C CYS A 516 -8.23 -12.43 -5.95
N ASP A 517 -7.30 -12.39 -5.00
CA ASP A 517 -7.36 -11.53 -3.82
C ASP A 517 -6.48 -10.28 -3.94
N LEU A 518 -5.63 -10.16 -4.97
CA LEU A 518 -4.71 -9.03 -5.14
C LEU A 518 -5.46 -7.69 -5.17
N ALA A 519 -6.51 -7.56 -5.99
CA ALA A 519 -7.30 -6.33 -6.07
C ALA A 519 -7.93 -5.96 -4.71
N LYS A 520 -8.37 -6.95 -3.93
CA LYS A 520 -8.93 -6.76 -2.58
C LYS A 520 -7.86 -6.24 -1.60
N VAL A 521 -6.66 -6.83 -1.66
CA VAL A 521 -5.49 -6.44 -0.87
C VAL A 521 -4.93 -5.07 -1.29
N LEU A 522 -5.24 -4.58 -2.49
CA LEU A 522 -4.84 -3.26 -2.96
C LEU A 522 -5.94 -2.19 -2.94
N VAL A 523 -7.17 -2.54 -2.51
CA VAL A 523 -8.37 -1.66 -2.61
C VAL A 523 -8.63 -1.19 -4.05
N GLU A 524 -8.34 -2.05 -5.03
CA GLU A 524 -8.58 -1.76 -6.43
C GLU A 524 -9.96 -2.31 -6.84
N PRO A 525 -10.60 -1.72 -7.87
CA PRO A 525 -11.86 -2.23 -8.38
C PRO A 525 -11.72 -3.71 -8.70
N VAL A 526 -12.46 -4.55 -7.97
CA VAL A 526 -12.46 -5.99 -8.21
C VAL A 526 -13.19 -6.20 -9.53
N PRO A 527 -12.56 -6.81 -10.56
CA PRO A 527 -13.26 -7.18 -11.78
C PRO A 527 -14.50 -7.96 -11.40
N HIS A 528 -15.64 -7.71 -12.06
CA HIS A 528 -16.86 -8.46 -11.79
C HIS A 528 -16.66 -9.94 -12.14
N THR A 529 -16.16 -10.73 -11.18
CA THR A 529 -16.07 -12.17 -11.32
C THR A 529 -17.48 -12.75 -11.17
N ILE A 530 -17.76 -13.70 -12.05
CA ILE A 530 -19.01 -14.40 -12.27
C ILE A 530 -19.71 -14.73 -10.94
N LYS A 531 -21.01 -14.43 -10.85
CA LYS A 531 -21.90 -14.90 -9.78
C LYS A 531 -21.69 -16.41 -9.61
N GLU A 532 -21.00 -16.82 -8.55
CA GLU A 532 -20.98 -18.23 -8.16
C GLU A 532 -22.43 -18.70 -8.04
N THR A 533 -22.79 -19.71 -8.82
CA THR A 533 -24.11 -20.34 -8.80
C THR A 533 -24.37 -20.86 -7.39
N LYS A 534 -25.35 -20.26 -6.72
CA LYS A 534 -25.77 -20.54 -5.33
C LYS A 534 -26.48 -21.90 -5.15
N ASP A 535 -26.12 -22.92 -5.91
CA ASP A 535 -26.73 -24.23 -5.76
C ASP A 535 -25.85 -25.08 -4.81
N ASN A 536 -26.44 -25.47 -3.68
CA ASN A 536 -25.85 -26.29 -2.59
C ASN A 536 -24.73 -25.62 -1.75
N VAL A 537 -25.03 -24.47 -1.13
CA VAL A 537 -24.16 -23.83 -0.12
C VAL A 537 -24.60 -24.22 1.29
N ILE A 538 -23.66 -24.67 2.13
CA ILE A 538 -23.89 -24.85 3.58
C ILE A 538 -23.38 -23.60 4.29
N VAL A 539 -24.25 -22.95 5.07
CA VAL A 539 -23.87 -21.81 5.93
C VAL A 539 -23.50 -22.35 7.31
N VAL A 540 -22.32 -22.01 7.80
CA VAL A 540 -21.83 -22.37 9.13
C VAL A 540 -21.53 -21.12 9.94
N ASN A 541 -22.22 -20.97 11.07
CA ASN A 541 -21.98 -19.89 12.01
C ASN A 541 -21.09 -20.42 13.15
N LEU A 542 -19.90 -19.85 13.30
CA LEU A 542 -18.97 -20.17 14.36
C LEU A 542 -19.16 -19.21 15.52
N LEU A 543 -19.42 -19.78 16.70
CA LEU A 543 -19.42 -19.06 17.96
C LEU A 543 -18.11 -19.34 18.67
N THR A 544 -17.38 -18.28 19.01
CA THR A 544 -16.13 -18.32 19.76
C THR A 544 -16.26 -17.48 21.02
N GLY A 545 -15.38 -17.68 22.00
CA GLY A 545 -15.40 -16.97 23.27
C GLY A 545 -14.51 -17.66 24.28
N VAL A 546 -14.08 -16.90 25.29
CA VAL A 546 -13.30 -17.44 26.40
C VAL A 546 -14.19 -18.38 27.26
N PRO A 547 -13.62 -19.35 28.00
CA PRO A 547 -14.38 -20.18 28.93
C PRO A 547 -15.17 -19.29 29.91
N GLY A 548 -16.45 -19.57 30.15
CA GLY A 548 -17.30 -18.71 30.98
C GLY A 548 -17.95 -17.52 30.25
N SER A 549 -17.82 -17.42 28.92
CA SER A 549 -18.39 -16.31 28.11
C SER A 549 -19.87 -16.45 27.75
N HIS A 550 -20.56 -17.50 28.22
CA HIS A 550 -21.95 -17.82 27.87
C HIS A 550 -22.22 -18.13 26.38
N GLN A 551 -21.18 -18.52 25.62
CA GLN A 551 -21.33 -18.89 24.21
C GLN A 551 -22.26 -20.09 23.97
N GLU A 552 -22.40 -20.99 24.95
CA GLU A 552 -23.22 -22.19 24.86
C GLU A 552 -24.70 -21.89 25.03
N GLU A 553 -25.02 -20.99 25.96
CA GLU A 553 -26.36 -20.46 26.18
C GLU A 553 -26.85 -19.70 24.95
N LEU A 554 -25.97 -18.89 24.34
CA LEU A 554 -26.23 -18.23 23.06
C LEU A 554 -26.52 -19.25 21.94
N CYS A 555 -25.71 -20.30 21.85
CA CYS A 555 -25.91 -21.39 20.87
C CYS A 555 -27.28 -22.05 21.06
N LYS A 556 -27.63 -22.41 22.31
CA LYS A 556 -28.94 -22.99 22.66
C LYS A 556 -30.09 -22.05 22.27
N ALA A 557 -29.96 -20.75 22.56
CA ALA A 557 -30.96 -19.74 22.20
C ALA A 557 -31.16 -19.63 20.68
N LEU A 558 -30.07 -19.53 19.91
CA LEU A 558 -30.12 -19.43 18.45
C LEU A 558 -30.73 -20.68 17.80
N VAL A 559 -30.39 -21.87 18.29
CA VAL A 559 -30.98 -23.14 17.82
C VAL A 559 -32.48 -23.18 18.09
N ASN A 560 -32.92 -22.73 19.26
CA ASN A 560 -34.35 -22.70 19.59
C ASN A 560 -35.11 -21.69 18.72
N MET A 561 -34.56 -20.48 18.52
CA MET A 561 -35.12 -19.49 17.61
C MET A 561 -35.26 -20.01 16.18
N ALA A 562 -34.26 -20.77 15.69
CA ALA A 562 -34.32 -21.38 14.36
C ALA A 562 -35.44 -22.43 14.24
N LYS A 563 -35.66 -23.25 15.28
CA LYS A 563 -36.75 -24.23 15.34
C LYS A 563 -38.12 -23.58 15.35
N GLU A 564 -38.28 -22.47 16.08
CA GLU A 564 -39.55 -21.74 16.17
C GLU A 564 -39.97 -21.07 14.85
N GLN A 565 -39.02 -20.72 13.99
CA GLN A 565 -39.29 -20.02 12.73
C GLN A 565 -39.49 -20.92 11.50
N ASN A 566 -39.53 -22.25 11.65
CA ASN A 566 -39.68 -23.22 10.55
C ASN A 566 -38.67 -23.02 9.40
N ARG A 567 -37.47 -22.51 9.71
CA ARG A 567 -36.38 -22.35 8.75
C ARG A 567 -35.57 -23.66 8.69
N ASP A 568 -36.14 -24.71 8.11
CA ASP A 568 -35.46 -26.00 7.90
C ASP A 568 -34.18 -25.89 7.04
N ASN A 569 -34.03 -24.78 6.32
CA ASN A 569 -32.86 -24.45 5.51
C ASN A 569 -31.69 -23.88 6.32
N LEU A 570 -31.89 -23.49 7.58
CA LEU A 570 -30.79 -23.21 8.52
C LEU A 570 -30.28 -24.53 9.11
N ARG A 571 -29.67 -25.39 8.28
CA ARG A 571 -28.70 -26.37 8.78
C ARG A 571 -27.41 -25.64 9.17
N ALA A 572 -27.53 -24.65 10.06
CA ALA A 572 -26.39 -23.99 10.67
C ALA A 572 -25.75 -25.00 11.62
N LEU A 573 -24.60 -25.55 11.22
CA LEU A 573 -23.76 -26.31 12.13
C LEU A 573 -23.15 -25.30 13.11
N TRP A 574 -23.76 -25.17 14.29
CA TRP A 574 -23.20 -24.38 15.37
C TRP A 574 -22.07 -25.19 16.02
N TRP A 575 -20.84 -24.71 15.88
CA TRP A 575 -19.69 -25.39 16.43
C TRP A 575 -19.01 -24.54 17.50
N THR A 576 -19.06 -25.01 18.75
CA THR A 576 -18.30 -24.45 19.88
C THR A 576 -16.99 -25.21 19.99
N LYS A 577 -15.87 -24.59 19.60
CA LYS A 577 -14.53 -25.19 19.76
C LYS A 577 -13.82 -24.58 20.96
N GLU A 578 -13.59 -25.39 21.98
CA GLU A 578 -12.83 -25.00 23.19
C GLU A 578 -11.33 -25.29 23.08
N ASP A 579 -10.85 -25.84 21.96
CA ASP A 579 -9.45 -26.21 21.79
C ASP A 579 -8.61 -24.99 21.41
N GLU A 580 -8.08 -24.32 22.43
CA GLU A 580 -6.79 -23.63 22.63
C GLU A 580 -6.01 -23.03 21.44
N SER A 581 -6.59 -22.85 20.28
CA SER A 581 -5.93 -22.16 19.20
C SER A 581 -6.93 -21.57 18.24
N PHE A 582 -6.78 -20.27 17.99
CA PHE A 582 -7.30 -19.64 16.79
C PHE A 582 -6.90 -20.40 15.52
N ALA A 583 -5.76 -21.13 15.58
CA ALA A 583 -5.30 -22.13 14.62
C ALA A 583 -6.38 -23.15 14.21
N GLY A 584 -7.32 -23.46 15.09
CA GLY A 584 -8.44 -24.34 14.80
C GLY A 584 -9.38 -23.79 13.72
N CYS A 585 -9.68 -22.49 13.74
CA CYS A 585 -10.52 -21.85 12.72
C CYS A 585 -9.79 -21.71 11.38
N THR A 586 -8.50 -21.38 11.39
CA THR A 586 -7.64 -21.44 10.18
C THR A 586 -7.52 -22.86 9.63
N ARG A 587 -7.41 -23.90 10.48
CA ARG A 587 -7.40 -25.31 10.05
C ARG A 587 -8.73 -25.77 9.45
N ILE A 588 -9.87 -25.24 9.90
CA ILE A 588 -11.19 -25.51 9.29
C ILE A 588 -11.24 -24.95 7.86
N HIS A 589 -10.66 -23.76 7.65
CA HIS A 589 -10.49 -23.20 6.32
C HIS A 589 -9.53 -24.03 5.45
N HIS A 590 -8.43 -24.53 6.02
CA HIS A 590 -7.44 -25.36 5.32
C HIS A 590 -7.97 -26.76 4.94
N ARG A 591 -8.84 -27.33 5.78
CA ARG A 591 -9.59 -28.56 5.47
C ARG A 591 -10.69 -28.37 4.40
N LYS A 592 -10.68 -27.28 3.63
CA LYS A 592 -11.31 -27.26 2.29
C LYS A 592 -10.81 -28.41 1.39
N GLY A 593 -9.65 -29.01 1.68
CA GLY A 593 -9.22 -30.25 1.04
C GLY A 593 -9.67 -31.57 1.68
N CYS A 594 -10.29 -31.57 2.89
CA CYS A 594 -10.50 -32.83 3.63
C CYS A 594 -11.49 -32.74 4.82
N LEU A 595 -12.61 -32.02 4.72
CA LEU A 595 -13.78 -32.32 5.57
C LEU A 595 -14.59 -33.44 4.91
N GLN A 596 -13.99 -34.64 4.89
CA GLN A 596 -14.70 -35.86 4.63
C GLN A 596 -15.54 -36.14 5.89
N TYR A 597 -16.84 -35.87 5.82
CA TYR A 597 -17.80 -36.41 6.78
C TYR A 597 -17.67 -37.94 6.72
N SER A 598 -17.04 -38.55 7.72
CA SER A 598 -17.06 -40.00 7.89
C SER A 598 -18.41 -40.39 8.48
N GLU A 599 -19.41 -40.49 7.61
CA GLU A 599 -20.46 -41.52 7.63
C GLU A 599 -21.50 -41.17 6.55
N SER A 600 -21.75 -42.14 5.67
CA SER A 600 -22.59 -42.10 4.47
C SER A 600 -21.97 -41.49 3.20
N SER A 601 -22.04 -42.31 2.16
CA SER A 601 -21.45 -42.21 0.83
C SER A 601 -22.13 -41.17 -0.06
N ASN A 602 -21.88 -39.88 0.17
CA ASN A 602 -22.20 -38.83 -0.80
C ASN A 602 -21.02 -37.87 -0.96
N GLN A 603 -20.29 -38.04 -2.07
CA GLN A 603 -19.14 -37.20 -2.46
C GLN A 603 -19.55 -35.80 -3.00
N ASP A 604 -20.84 -35.47 -3.06
CA ASP A 604 -21.33 -34.24 -3.71
C ASP A 604 -21.53 -33.02 -2.79
N VAL A 605 -21.26 -33.13 -1.48
CA VAL A 605 -21.59 -32.05 -0.50
C VAL A 605 -20.43 -31.08 -0.23
N ALA A 606 -19.28 -31.25 -0.89
CA ALA A 606 -18.05 -30.52 -0.54
C ALA A 606 -17.97 -29.05 -1.02
N ARG A 607 -19.01 -28.46 -1.65
CA ARG A 607 -18.74 -27.32 -2.55
C ARG A 607 -18.79 -25.89 -2.00
N HIS A 608 -19.58 -25.48 -1.01
CA HIS A 608 -19.52 -24.07 -0.59
C HIS A 608 -19.87 -23.90 0.90
N LEU A 609 -18.88 -23.52 1.71
CA LEU A 609 -19.06 -23.17 3.13
C LEU A 609 -18.99 -21.65 3.29
N VAL A 610 -20.12 -21.04 3.61
CA VAL A 610 -20.16 -19.65 4.05
C VAL A 610 -19.99 -19.63 5.55
N LEU A 611 -18.97 -18.93 6.06
CA LEU A 611 -18.71 -18.80 7.49
C LEU A 611 -19.19 -17.43 7.98
N ASN A 612 -19.76 -17.35 9.18
CA ASN A 612 -19.83 -16.11 9.96
C ASN A 612 -19.24 -16.38 11.34
N ILE A 613 -18.46 -15.46 11.90
CA ILE A 613 -17.83 -15.67 13.21
C ILE A 613 -18.28 -14.59 14.18
N THR A 614 -18.88 -15.03 15.29
CA THR A 614 -19.29 -14.16 16.41
C THR A 614 -18.53 -14.55 17.66
N CYS A 615 -17.91 -13.56 18.32
CA CYS A 615 -17.18 -13.76 19.56
C CYS A 615 -18.01 -13.33 20.77
N CYS A 616 -18.16 -14.21 21.76
CA CYS A 616 -18.80 -13.93 23.04
C CYS A 616 -17.75 -13.45 24.05
N VAL A 617 -18.01 -12.31 24.68
CA VAL A 617 -17.12 -11.68 25.66
C VAL A 617 -17.93 -11.36 26.91
N ASP A 618 -17.57 -11.98 28.03
CA ASP A 618 -18.06 -11.56 29.34
C ASP A 618 -17.02 -10.61 29.97
N PRO A 619 -17.32 -9.30 30.14
CA PRO A 619 -16.41 -8.35 30.76
C PRO A 619 -15.94 -8.78 32.16
N LEU A 620 -16.78 -9.50 32.92
CA LEU A 620 -16.45 -9.98 34.27
C LEU A 620 -15.46 -11.13 34.29
N ASN A 621 -15.21 -11.74 33.13
CA ASN A 621 -14.37 -12.92 32.97
C ASN A 621 -13.28 -12.71 31.91
N THR A 622 -13.10 -11.46 31.47
CA THR A 622 -12.12 -11.07 30.46
C THR A 622 -10.74 -10.80 31.05
N PHE A 623 -10.69 -10.37 32.32
CA PHE A 623 -9.45 -10.00 32.99
C PHE A 623 -9.06 -11.02 34.06
N LEU A 624 -7.86 -11.56 33.91
CA LEU A 624 -7.16 -12.34 34.93
C LEU A 624 -6.66 -11.42 36.05
N SER A 625 -6.03 -12.02 37.07
CA SER A 625 -5.33 -11.26 38.12
C SER A 625 -4.33 -10.26 37.53
N ASN A 626 -4.16 -9.11 38.20
CA ASN A 626 -3.30 -8.00 37.75
C ASN A 626 -3.71 -7.34 36.41
N ARG A 627 -4.98 -7.45 36.00
CA ARG A 627 -5.52 -6.86 34.75
C ARG A 627 -4.89 -7.42 33.46
N MET A 628 -4.32 -8.62 33.51
CA MET A 628 -3.95 -9.31 32.27
C MET A 628 -5.21 -9.79 31.56
N THR A 629 -5.28 -9.66 30.24
CA THR A 629 -6.41 -10.22 29.47
C THR A 629 -6.32 -11.74 29.43
N PHE A 630 -7.48 -12.41 29.38
CA PHE A 630 -7.53 -13.83 29.06
C PHE A 630 -6.76 -14.10 27.74
N PRO A 631 -5.96 -15.17 27.64
CA PRO A 631 -5.15 -15.41 26.44
C PRO A 631 -6.00 -15.50 25.17
N LEU A 632 -5.45 -15.01 24.05
CA LEU A 632 -6.09 -14.99 22.73
C LEU A 632 -7.37 -14.16 22.63
N LEU A 633 -7.78 -13.40 23.66
CA LEU A 633 -8.97 -12.54 23.58
C LEU A 633 -8.92 -11.60 22.36
N GLN A 634 -7.78 -10.94 22.15
CA GLN A 634 -7.61 -10.02 21.01
C GLN A 634 -7.64 -10.77 19.66
N ASP A 635 -7.07 -11.98 19.60
CA ASP A 635 -7.11 -12.83 18.41
C ASP A 635 -8.55 -13.29 18.11
N GLN A 636 -9.30 -13.67 19.14
CA GLN A 636 -10.72 -14.04 19.05
C GLN A 636 -11.63 -12.85 18.69
N CYS A 637 -11.14 -11.62 18.73
CA CYS A 637 -11.88 -10.43 18.34
C CYS A 637 -11.32 -9.75 17.06
N LYS A 638 -10.32 -10.35 16.41
CA LYS A 638 -9.50 -9.72 15.37
C LYS A 638 -10.27 -9.44 14.08
N ARG A 639 -10.03 -8.27 13.47
CA ARG A 639 -10.62 -7.88 12.18
C ARG A 639 -10.23 -8.87 11.08
N GLY A 640 -11.17 -9.17 10.18
CA GLY A 640 -11.01 -10.12 9.10
C GLY A 640 -11.52 -11.52 9.45
N TRP A 641 -11.59 -11.84 10.73
CA TRP A 641 -12.11 -13.11 11.22
C TRP A 641 -13.46 -12.94 11.87
N VAL A 642 -13.59 -11.98 12.80
CA VAL A 642 -14.81 -11.80 13.61
C VAL A 642 -15.64 -10.65 13.08
N ASN A 643 -16.92 -10.92 12.84
CA ASN A 643 -17.90 -9.99 12.32
C ASN A 643 -18.62 -9.24 13.46
N ASN A 644 -18.98 -9.97 14.51
CA ASN A 644 -19.72 -9.44 15.65
C ASN A 644 -19.04 -9.84 16.97
N VAL A 645 -19.08 -8.92 17.94
CA VAL A 645 -18.70 -9.19 19.32
C VAL A 645 -19.93 -9.01 20.19
N LEU A 646 -20.25 -10.03 20.96
CA LEU A 646 -21.44 -10.12 21.77
C LEU A 646 -21.06 -10.11 23.25
N PHE A 647 -21.50 -9.07 23.96
CA PHE A 647 -21.25 -8.93 25.39
C PHE A 647 -22.31 -9.69 26.20
N THR A 648 -21.85 -10.64 27.00
CA THR A 648 -22.73 -11.57 27.75
C THR A 648 -22.86 -11.27 29.23
N GLY A 649 -22.14 -10.29 29.75
CA GLY A 649 -22.24 -9.87 31.15
C GLY A 649 -22.15 -8.37 31.31
N SER A 650 -22.66 -7.86 32.44
CA SER A 650 -22.65 -6.44 32.80
C SER A 650 -23.34 -5.52 31.79
N THR A 651 -24.34 -6.00 31.04
CA THR A 651 -24.97 -5.20 29.97
C THR A 651 -26.06 -4.25 30.49
N GLU A 652 -26.65 -4.51 31.66
CA GLU A 652 -27.77 -3.74 32.22
C GLU A 652 -27.33 -2.61 33.19
N THR A 653 -26.08 -2.66 33.68
CA THR A 653 -25.50 -1.67 34.60
C THR A 653 -24.22 -1.07 34.02
N LYS A 654 -23.99 0.24 34.20
CA LYS A 654 -22.72 0.86 33.78
C LYS A 654 -21.53 0.19 34.49
N SER A 655 -20.69 -0.49 33.72
CA SER A 655 -19.49 -1.17 34.20
C SER A 655 -18.26 -0.59 33.50
N GLY A 656 -17.28 -0.14 34.29
CA GLY A 656 -16.01 0.34 33.76
C GLY A 656 -15.25 -0.75 33.00
N ASP A 657 -15.45 -2.03 33.36
CA ASP A 657 -14.83 -3.17 32.69
C ASP A 657 -15.43 -3.39 31.30
N LEU A 658 -16.76 -3.22 31.15
CA LEU A 658 -17.42 -3.31 29.84
C LEU A 658 -16.93 -2.20 28.89
N ASP A 659 -16.83 -0.96 29.38
CA ASP A 659 -16.32 0.16 28.58
C ASP A 659 -14.84 -0.07 28.19
N PHE A 660 -14.02 -0.56 29.12
CA PHE A 660 -12.63 -0.90 28.83
C PHE A 660 -12.49 -2.07 27.85
N CYS A 661 -13.34 -3.11 27.93
CA CYS A 661 -13.40 -4.19 26.95
C CYS A 661 -13.77 -3.67 25.56
N LYS A 662 -14.77 -2.79 25.44
CA LYS A 662 -15.15 -2.17 24.17
C LYS A 662 -13.98 -1.41 23.54
N ASP A 663 -13.29 -0.59 24.34
CA ASP A 663 -12.13 0.17 23.88
C ASP A 663 -10.97 -0.75 23.46
N LEU A 664 -10.70 -1.81 24.23
CA LEU A 664 -9.67 -2.78 23.91
C LEU A 664 -9.96 -3.52 22.60
N ILE A 665 -11.20 -4.00 22.43
CA ILE A 665 -11.63 -4.74 21.25
C ILE A 665 -11.62 -3.83 20.01
N ARG A 666 -12.04 -2.56 20.13
CA ARG A 666 -11.96 -1.60 19.02
C ARG A 666 -10.54 -1.34 18.53
N LYS A 667 -9.52 -1.51 19.37
CA LYS A 667 -8.11 -1.45 18.92
C LYS A 667 -7.71 -2.62 18.03
N ALA A 668 -8.30 -3.81 18.23
CA ALA A 668 -8.05 -5.00 17.42
C ALA A 668 -8.99 -5.12 16.21
N ASN A 669 -10.21 -4.59 16.33
CA ASN A 669 -11.22 -4.61 15.29
C ASN A 669 -12.05 -3.30 15.32
N PRO A 670 -11.60 -2.26 14.60
CA PRO A 670 -12.19 -0.93 14.66
C PRO A 670 -13.65 -0.85 14.21
N ASP A 671 -14.09 -1.77 13.34
CA ASP A 671 -15.41 -1.71 12.68
C ASP A 671 -16.39 -2.75 13.23
N VAL A 672 -16.03 -3.46 14.30
CA VAL A 672 -16.84 -4.55 14.85
C VAL A 672 -18.18 -4.05 15.40
N GLY A 673 -19.25 -4.78 15.05
CA GLY A 673 -20.56 -4.61 15.66
C GLY A 673 -20.57 -5.13 17.10
N PHE A 674 -21.03 -4.31 18.04
CA PHE A 674 -21.24 -4.73 19.42
C PHE A 674 -22.70 -5.07 19.67
N ILE A 675 -22.95 -6.30 20.10
CA ILE A 675 -24.27 -6.80 20.46
C ILE A 675 -24.31 -7.00 21.98
N HIS A 676 -25.42 -6.64 22.60
CA HIS A 676 -25.65 -6.84 24.04
C HIS A 676 -26.64 -7.99 24.24
N ALA A 677 -26.20 -9.06 24.90
CA ALA A 677 -27.01 -10.24 25.13
C ALA A 677 -26.63 -10.87 26.48
N GLU A 678 -27.17 -10.29 27.56
CA GLU A 678 -26.93 -10.75 28.93
C GLU A 678 -27.17 -12.28 29.04
N LYS A 679 -26.18 -13.00 29.56
CA LYS A 679 -26.16 -14.47 29.68
C LYS A 679 -26.46 -15.22 28.36
N GLY A 680 -26.17 -14.60 27.22
CA GLY A 680 -26.40 -15.18 25.89
C GLY A 680 -27.82 -15.00 25.35
N GLU A 681 -28.70 -14.23 26.00
CA GLU A 681 -30.06 -13.99 25.52
C GLU A 681 -30.14 -12.85 24.50
N ILE A 682 -30.51 -13.17 23.25
CA ILE A 682 -30.72 -12.17 22.20
C ILE A 682 -32.14 -11.58 22.31
N ARG A 683 -32.25 -10.25 22.43
CA ARG A 683 -33.54 -9.56 22.58
C ARG A 683 -34.09 -8.96 21.28
N ARG A 684 -33.26 -8.72 20.27
CA ARG A 684 -33.66 -8.05 19.01
C ARG A 684 -33.45 -8.97 17.80
N SER A 685 -34.42 -9.00 16.90
CA SER A 685 -34.34 -9.78 15.66
C SER A 685 -33.19 -9.34 14.75
N THR A 686 -32.90 -8.05 14.69
CA THR A 686 -31.77 -7.47 13.93
C THR A 686 -30.42 -8.00 14.41
N ASP A 687 -30.28 -8.25 15.71
CA ASP A 687 -29.04 -8.76 16.30
C ASP A 687 -28.85 -10.24 15.93
N ALA A 688 -29.93 -11.02 15.93
CA ALA A 688 -29.93 -12.41 15.46
C ALA A 688 -29.61 -12.51 13.96
N GLU A 689 -30.16 -11.61 13.13
CA GLU A 689 -29.85 -11.54 11.70
C GLU A 689 -28.37 -11.22 11.44
N SER A 690 -27.79 -10.29 12.21
CA SER A 690 -26.36 -9.97 12.12
C SER A 690 -25.45 -11.16 12.44
N ILE A 691 -25.83 -11.99 13.43
CA ILE A 691 -25.10 -13.21 13.83
C ILE A 691 -25.21 -14.31 12.77
N VAL A 692 -26.25 -14.30 11.94
CA VAL A 692 -26.54 -15.35 10.94
C VAL A 692 -26.20 -14.90 9.50
N SER A 693 -25.58 -13.73 9.33
CA SER A 693 -25.24 -13.17 8.01
C SER A 693 -24.44 -14.13 7.12
N GLU A 694 -24.85 -14.26 5.85
CA GLU A 694 -24.26 -15.17 4.86
C GLU A 694 -23.16 -14.54 3.99
N THR A 695 -22.91 -13.23 4.09
CA THR A 695 -21.95 -12.56 3.20
C THR A 695 -20.80 -11.91 3.94
N SER A 696 -21.00 -11.57 5.21
CA SER A 696 -20.11 -10.67 5.95
C SER A 696 -18.67 -11.17 6.10
N PHE A 697 -18.40 -12.48 6.08
CA PHE A 697 -17.04 -13.01 6.19
C PHE A 697 -16.25 -12.98 4.87
N MET A 698 -16.95 -13.01 3.73
CA MET A 698 -16.38 -12.96 2.39
C MET A 698 -16.29 -11.54 1.83
N ASP A 699 -16.72 -10.55 2.61
CA ASP A 699 -16.57 -9.15 2.25
C ASP A 699 -15.10 -8.80 1.95
N VAL A 700 -14.91 -7.95 0.95
CA VAL A 700 -13.59 -7.55 0.43
C VAL A 700 -12.68 -7.05 1.56
N GLU A 701 -13.22 -6.25 2.48
CA GLU A 701 -12.48 -5.74 3.63
C GLU A 701 -12.06 -6.84 4.62
N MET A 702 -12.87 -7.87 4.80
CA MET A 702 -12.56 -8.98 5.70
C MET A 702 -11.46 -9.86 5.12
N ILE A 703 -11.53 -10.17 3.82
CA ILE A 703 -10.46 -10.90 3.10
C ILE A 703 -9.15 -10.10 3.17
N ARG A 704 -9.20 -8.81 2.84
CA ARG A 704 -8.05 -7.90 2.95
C ARG A 704 -7.44 -7.94 4.35
N SER A 705 -8.27 -7.77 5.39
CA SER A 705 -7.80 -7.76 6.77
C SER A 705 -7.18 -9.09 7.18
N ARG A 706 -7.67 -10.23 6.69
CA ARG A 706 -7.04 -11.54 6.96
C ARG A 706 -5.63 -11.63 6.39
N HIS A 707 -5.43 -11.25 5.13
CA HIS A 707 -4.10 -11.24 4.50
C HIS A 707 -3.12 -10.33 5.22
N LEU A 708 -3.56 -9.15 5.65
CA LEU A 708 -2.71 -8.16 6.31
C LEU A 708 -2.47 -8.43 7.80
N SER A 709 -3.39 -9.11 8.48
CA SER A 709 -3.27 -9.33 9.92
C SER A 709 -2.75 -10.73 10.26
N SER A 710 -2.91 -11.68 9.35
CA SER A 710 -2.46 -13.06 9.47
C SER A 710 -1.90 -13.56 8.12
N PRO A 711 -0.73 -13.07 7.66
CA PRO A 711 -0.13 -13.49 6.39
C PRO A 711 -0.11 -15.02 6.24
N GLY A 712 -0.38 -15.55 5.04
CA GLY A 712 -0.28 -17.01 4.81
C GLY A 712 -1.41 -17.84 5.41
N TRP A 713 -2.44 -17.21 6.00
CA TRP A 713 -3.64 -17.89 6.52
C TRP A 713 -4.30 -18.82 5.49
N TRP A 714 -4.31 -18.42 4.21
CA TRP A 714 -4.87 -19.20 3.10
C TRP A 714 -4.04 -20.45 2.77
N LYS A 715 -2.74 -20.43 3.09
CA LYS A 715 -1.83 -21.60 3.07
C LYS A 715 -1.82 -22.37 4.39
N GLY A 716 -2.64 -21.99 5.37
CA GLY A 716 -2.70 -22.67 6.67
C GLY A 716 -1.47 -22.43 7.52
N MET A 717 -0.69 -21.39 7.22
CA MET A 717 0.39 -20.96 8.09
C MET A 717 -0.22 -20.46 9.41
N ASP A 718 0.21 -21.07 10.50
CA ASP A 718 -0.25 -20.71 11.84
C ASP A 718 0.74 -19.71 12.44
N HIS A 719 0.29 -18.47 12.56
CA HIS A 719 1.02 -17.40 13.25
C HIS A 719 0.46 -17.14 14.65
N SER A 720 -0.46 -17.97 15.15
CA SER A 720 -0.92 -17.80 16.53
C SER A 720 0.25 -18.05 17.48
N SER A 721 0.50 -17.07 18.35
CA SER A 721 1.53 -17.18 19.38
C SER A 721 1.23 -18.38 20.27
N VAL A 722 2.26 -19.17 20.58
CA VAL A 722 2.17 -20.25 21.57
C VAL A 722 1.61 -19.67 22.87
N LEU A 723 0.53 -20.28 23.37
CA LEU A 723 -0.11 -19.88 24.62
C LEU A 723 0.90 -19.96 25.76
N HIS A 724 1.26 -18.80 26.31
CA HIS A 724 2.09 -18.71 27.50
C HIS A 724 1.41 -17.83 28.56
N PRO A 725 1.09 -18.37 29.74
CA PRO A 725 1.22 -19.79 30.15
C PRO A 725 0.23 -20.71 29.40
N SER A 726 0.61 -21.97 29.19
CA SER A 726 -0.26 -22.97 28.55
C SER A 726 -1.42 -23.31 29.47
N PHE A 727 -2.63 -23.29 28.95
CA PHE A 727 -3.78 -23.81 29.66
C PHE A 727 -3.76 -25.33 29.59
N ASN A 728 -4.28 -25.98 30.62
CA ASN A 728 -4.45 -27.41 30.63
C ASN A 728 -5.85 -27.79 31.12
N LYS A 729 -6.39 -28.84 30.51
CA LYS A 729 -7.70 -29.40 30.80
C LYS A 729 -7.53 -30.72 31.52
N VAL A 730 -8.16 -30.86 32.68
CA VAL A 730 -8.18 -32.11 33.45
C VAL A 730 -9.62 -32.59 33.54
N CYS A 731 -9.90 -33.76 32.96
CA CYS A 731 -11.22 -34.39 33.05
C CYS A 731 -11.19 -35.48 34.12
N LEU A 732 -12.07 -35.39 35.11
CA LEU A 732 -12.22 -36.37 36.19
C LEU A 732 -13.58 -37.03 36.07
N SER A 733 -13.60 -38.35 35.87
CA SER A 733 -14.83 -39.16 35.91
C SER A 733 -14.93 -39.91 37.24
N PHE A 734 -16.14 -40.01 37.81
CA PHE A 734 -16.37 -40.62 39.13
C PHE A 734 -17.83 -41.07 39.27
N TYR A 735 -18.08 -42.07 40.12
CA TYR A 735 -19.43 -42.61 40.34
C TYR A 735 -20.10 -42.10 41.61
N GLN A 736 -19.30 -41.66 42.58
CA GLN A 736 -19.81 -41.34 43.90
C GLN A 736 -20.57 -40.00 43.89
N PRO A 737 -21.80 -39.94 44.44
CA PRO A 737 -22.55 -38.69 44.53
C PRO A 737 -21.85 -37.68 45.46
N LEU A 738 -21.83 -36.42 45.04
CA LEU A 738 -21.27 -35.32 45.84
C LEU A 738 -22.31 -34.77 46.83
N GLU A 739 -21.86 -34.26 47.97
CA GLU A 739 -22.75 -33.48 48.84
C GLU A 739 -22.89 -32.07 48.30
N ARG A 740 -24.11 -31.67 47.93
CA ARG A 740 -24.41 -30.37 47.32
C ARG A 740 -23.87 -29.21 48.17
N ASN A 741 -24.11 -29.20 49.48
CA ASN A 741 -23.65 -28.13 50.35
C ASN A 741 -22.12 -28.03 50.46
N LYS A 742 -21.41 -29.17 50.56
CA LYS A 742 -19.93 -29.19 50.59
C LYS A 742 -19.35 -28.72 49.26
N PHE A 743 -19.90 -29.19 48.15
CA PHE A 743 -19.50 -28.79 46.81
C PHE A 743 -19.68 -27.28 46.61
N LEU A 744 -20.86 -26.73 46.94
CA LEU A 744 -21.14 -25.30 46.84
C LEU A 744 -20.20 -24.45 47.71
N ASN A 745 -19.91 -24.89 48.93
CA ASN A 745 -18.98 -24.18 49.82
C ASN A 745 -17.55 -24.21 49.27
N ASN A 746 -17.12 -25.33 48.69
CA ASN A 746 -15.80 -25.45 48.06
C ASN A 746 -15.67 -24.65 46.75
N LEU A 747 -16.75 -24.46 46.00
CA LEU A 747 -16.74 -23.54 44.86
C LEU A 747 -16.61 -22.08 45.30
N LYS A 748 -17.29 -21.69 46.39
CA LYS A 748 -17.18 -20.33 46.95
C LYS A 748 -15.76 -20.02 47.42
N THR A 749 -15.04 -20.98 47.99
CA THR A 749 -13.65 -20.75 48.38
C THR A 749 -12.76 -20.49 47.17
N LEU A 750 -12.96 -21.20 46.05
CA LEU A 750 -12.23 -20.97 44.80
C LEU A 750 -12.44 -19.58 44.20
N HIS A 751 -13.65 -19.00 44.32
CA HIS A 751 -13.91 -17.62 43.90
C HIS A 751 -13.22 -16.59 44.81
N MET A 752 -13.16 -16.86 46.13
CA MET A 752 -12.60 -15.93 47.11
C MET A 752 -11.07 -15.98 47.22
N THR A 753 -10.42 -17.07 46.82
CA THR A 753 -8.96 -17.24 46.88
C THR A 753 -8.29 -16.87 45.56
N SER A 754 -8.25 -15.58 45.24
CA SER A 754 -7.26 -15.07 44.29
C SER A 754 -5.86 -15.10 44.93
N GLY A 755 -5.26 -16.30 45.04
CA GLY A 755 -3.82 -16.46 45.26
C GLY A 755 -3.32 -17.09 46.57
N LYS A 756 -4.15 -17.74 47.41
CA LYS A 756 -3.64 -18.53 48.56
C LYS A 756 -4.39 -19.85 48.77
N ASP A 757 -3.61 -20.93 48.71
CA ASP A 757 -3.71 -22.25 49.33
C ASP A 757 -5.01 -23.06 49.24
N ASN A 758 -5.05 -24.00 48.27
CA ASN A 758 -5.41 -25.43 48.44
C ASN A 758 -5.59 -26.19 47.10
N VAL A 759 -5.36 -25.56 45.96
CA VAL A 759 -5.24 -26.23 44.65
C VAL A 759 -3.96 -25.73 43.98
N PRO A 760 -2.99 -26.60 43.63
CA PRO A 760 -1.86 -26.22 42.79
C PRO A 760 -2.36 -25.96 41.37
N GLY A 761 -2.07 -24.75 40.88
CA GLY A 761 -2.56 -24.23 39.62
C GLY A 761 -3.68 -23.20 39.77
N HIS A 762 -3.85 -22.34 38.76
CA HIS A 762 -4.91 -21.34 38.70
C HIS A 762 -6.11 -21.92 37.94
N LEU A 763 -7.17 -22.28 38.66
CA LEU A 763 -8.41 -22.80 38.08
C LEU A 763 -9.32 -21.65 37.61
N TYR A 764 -9.81 -21.74 36.37
CA TYR A 764 -10.65 -20.71 35.75
C TYR A 764 -12.09 -21.16 35.51
N HIS A 765 -12.26 -22.42 35.12
CA HIS A 765 -13.56 -22.92 34.71
C HIS A 765 -13.74 -24.38 35.11
N ILE A 766 -14.92 -24.72 35.65
CA ILE A 766 -15.37 -26.09 35.91
C ILE A 766 -16.67 -26.31 35.18
N ARG A 767 -16.78 -27.43 34.45
CA ARG A 767 -18.04 -27.86 33.84
C ARG A 767 -18.20 -29.36 33.81
N GLY A 768 -19.42 -29.84 33.63
CA GLY A 768 -19.69 -31.25 33.40
C GLY A 768 -20.97 -31.68 34.10
N THR A 769 -21.08 -32.95 34.46
CA THR A 769 -22.27 -33.51 35.09
C THR A 769 -21.92 -34.23 36.37
N THR A 770 -22.67 -34.00 37.44
CA THR A 770 -22.49 -34.72 38.70
C THR A 770 -23.82 -35.13 39.31
N LYS A 771 -23.84 -36.27 40.00
CA LYS A 771 -24.96 -36.68 40.85
C LYS A 771 -24.74 -36.12 42.25
N PHE A 772 -25.78 -35.50 42.84
CA PHE A 772 -25.72 -35.05 44.23
C PHE A 772 -26.42 -36.04 45.17
N THR A 773 -26.02 -36.09 46.44
CA THR A 773 -26.62 -36.98 47.45
C THR A 773 -28.10 -36.71 47.71
N ASP A 774 -28.59 -35.54 47.33
CA ASP A 774 -29.97 -35.07 47.51
C ASP A 774 -30.77 -35.07 46.19
N SER A 775 -30.25 -35.70 45.12
CA SER A 775 -30.92 -35.80 43.81
C SER A 775 -30.59 -37.12 43.11
N ASP A 776 -31.61 -37.81 42.59
CA ASP A 776 -31.39 -39.00 41.77
C ASP A 776 -31.01 -38.72 40.32
N HIS A 777 -31.22 -37.49 39.87
CA HIS A 777 -30.86 -37.03 38.54
C HIS A 777 -29.43 -36.48 38.49
N LEU A 778 -28.75 -36.70 37.37
CA LEU A 778 -27.53 -35.98 37.02
C LEU A 778 -27.85 -34.49 36.92
N THR A 779 -26.97 -33.68 37.49
CA THR A 779 -27.03 -32.23 37.43
C THR A 779 -25.86 -31.75 36.58
N GLU A 780 -26.15 -30.99 35.54
CA GLU A 780 -25.17 -30.23 34.78
C GLU A 780 -24.64 -29.09 35.66
N VAL A 781 -23.32 -29.02 35.78
CA VAL A 781 -22.60 -28.03 36.58
C VAL A 781 -21.82 -27.14 35.64
N TYR A 782 -21.94 -25.84 35.85
CA TYR A 782 -21.13 -24.82 35.18
C TYR A 782 -20.69 -23.78 36.21
N PHE A 783 -19.38 -23.61 36.38
CA PHE A 783 -18.81 -22.66 37.32
C PHE A 783 -17.63 -21.89 36.73
N THR A 784 -17.68 -20.57 36.85
CA THR A 784 -16.62 -19.65 36.45
C THR A 784 -16.02 -19.01 37.69
N THR A 785 -14.71 -19.20 37.91
CA THR A 785 -14.06 -18.78 39.17
C THR A 785 -13.92 -17.27 39.29
N LEU A 786 -13.74 -16.53 38.19
CA LEU A 786 -13.53 -15.07 38.19
C LEU A 786 -14.81 -14.28 38.47
N SER A 787 -15.91 -14.62 37.80
CA SER A 787 -17.21 -13.96 38.01
C SER A 787 -18.01 -14.55 39.18
N GLY A 788 -17.61 -15.73 39.66
CA GLY A 788 -18.36 -16.50 40.66
C GLY A 788 -19.67 -17.07 40.13
N TYR A 789 -19.90 -16.99 38.82
CA TYR A 789 -21.10 -17.48 38.19
C TYR A 789 -21.22 -18.99 38.33
N LEU A 790 -22.35 -19.45 38.85
CA LEU A 790 -22.68 -20.86 39.02
C LEU A 790 -24.05 -21.14 38.41
N SER A 791 -24.11 -22.13 37.52
CA SER A 791 -25.35 -22.71 37.00
C SER A 791 -25.41 -24.20 37.36
N LEU A 792 -26.57 -24.62 37.87
CA LEU A 792 -26.89 -26.01 38.18
C LEU A 792 -28.24 -26.35 37.52
N ALA A 793 -28.21 -27.18 36.49
CA ALA A 793 -29.40 -27.59 35.76
C ALA A 793 -29.61 -29.10 35.82
N ALA A 794 -30.83 -29.57 36.08
CA ALA A 794 -31.13 -31.00 36.01
C ALA A 794 -31.04 -31.47 34.55
N VAL A 795 -30.32 -32.56 34.28
CA VAL A 795 -30.22 -33.13 32.93
C VAL A 795 -31.58 -33.72 32.57
N GLN A 796 -32.26 -33.13 31.57
CA GLN A 796 -33.50 -33.67 31.04
C GLN A 796 -33.19 -34.90 30.16
N ASN A 797 -33.72 -36.07 30.56
CA ASN A 797 -33.69 -37.26 29.71
C ASN A 797 -34.64 -37.03 28.52
N VAL A 798 -34.11 -36.62 27.37
CA VAL A 798 -34.86 -36.70 26.11
C VAL A 798 -34.82 -38.17 25.66
N PRO A 799 -35.96 -38.87 25.51
CA PRO A 799 -35.96 -40.19 24.90
C PRO A 799 -35.53 -40.04 23.45
N ILE A 800 -34.44 -40.69 23.06
CA ILE A 800 -34.06 -40.81 21.66
C ILE A 800 -35.17 -41.61 20.98
N ALA A 801 -35.94 -40.98 20.11
CA ALA A 801 -36.86 -41.68 19.23
C ALA A 801 -36.03 -42.63 18.34
N HIS A 802 -36.23 -43.93 18.49
CA HIS A 802 -35.68 -44.91 17.57
C HIS A 802 -36.23 -44.64 16.16
N PRO A 803 -35.39 -44.63 15.10
CA PRO A 803 -35.90 -44.62 13.74
C PRO A 803 -36.71 -45.90 13.49
N PRO A 804 -37.77 -45.84 12.66
CA PRO A 804 -38.61 -47.00 12.38
C PRO A 804 -37.79 -48.10 11.69
N SER A 805 -37.93 -49.31 12.22
CA SER A 805 -37.34 -50.53 11.69
C SER A 805 -37.85 -50.86 10.28
N THR A 806 -36.95 -50.89 9.30
CA THR A 806 -37.19 -51.51 7.98
C THR A 806 -36.88 -53.02 7.99
N PRO A 807 -37.52 -53.82 7.10
CA PRO A 807 -37.62 -55.29 7.20
C PRO A 807 -36.35 -56.04 6.74
N PRO A 808 -36.23 -57.35 7.04
CA PRO A 808 -35.00 -58.09 6.84
C PRO A 808 -34.82 -58.55 5.38
N SER A 809 -33.68 -58.24 4.76
CA SER A 809 -33.21 -58.90 3.55
C SER A 809 -31.82 -59.50 3.73
N LEU A 810 -31.84 -60.84 3.86
CA LEU A 810 -30.87 -61.84 3.38
C LEU A 810 -29.46 -61.38 2.97
N GLY A 811 -28.48 -61.76 3.81
CA GLY A 811 -27.25 -62.45 3.41
C GLY A 811 -26.20 -61.67 2.60
N VAL A 812 -25.05 -61.42 3.23
CA VAL A 812 -23.69 -61.81 2.76
C VAL A 812 -22.69 -61.48 3.87
N LYS A 813 -21.88 -62.46 4.25
CA LYS A 813 -20.82 -62.36 5.26
C LYS A 813 -19.59 -61.68 4.64
N HIS A 814 -19.12 -60.58 5.21
CA HIS A 814 -17.73 -60.14 5.07
C HIS A 814 -17.14 -59.78 6.44
N SER A 815 -16.01 -60.41 6.71
CA SER A 815 -15.19 -60.33 7.91
C SER A 815 -14.47 -58.98 8.02
N THR A 816 -14.65 -58.28 9.14
CA THR A 816 -13.87 -57.10 9.53
C THR A 816 -12.60 -57.48 10.30
N PRO A 817 -11.46 -56.80 10.10
CA PRO A 817 -10.28 -56.90 10.96
C PRO A 817 -10.47 -56.10 12.27
N PRO A 818 -9.79 -56.46 13.37
CA PRO A 818 -9.97 -55.81 14.68
C PRO A 818 -9.10 -54.56 14.80
N GLY A 819 -9.69 -53.43 15.17
CA GLY A 819 -8.95 -52.27 15.69
C GLY A 819 -9.37 -50.93 15.10
N LEU A 820 -10.49 -50.39 15.59
CA LEU A 820 -10.78 -48.94 15.66
C LEU A 820 -12.10 -48.78 16.42
N ARG A 821 -12.02 -48.74 17.75
CA ARG A 821 -13.14 -48.29 18.60
C ARG A 821 -13.04 -46.78 18.74
N SER A 822 -13.67 -46.06 17.80
CA SER A 822 -14.12 -44.69 18.05
C SER A 822 -15.54 -44.78 18.61
N GLY A 823 -15.78 -44.14 19.76
CA GLY A 823 -17.05 -44.19 20.46
C GLY A 823 -16.83 -44.43 21.95
N SER A 824 -16.57 -43.36 22.69
CA SER A 824 -16.74 -43.36 24.14
C SER A 824 -18.20 -43.69 24.44
N VAL A 825 -18.45 -44.95 24.80
CA VAL A 825 -19.71 -45.35 25.43
C VAL A 825 -19.81 -44.56 26.72
N PHE A 826 -20.61 -43.49 26.74
CA PHE A 826 -21.09 -42.91 27.99
C PHE A 826 -21.88 -44.00 28.70
N GLN A 827 -21.25 -44.68 29.66
CA GLN A 827 -21.97 -45.59 30.56
C GLN A 827 -23.00 -44.77 31.33
N GLN A 828 -24.27 -45.15 31.21
CA GLN A 828 -25.39 -44.53 31.93
C GLN A 828 -25.07 -44.44 33.44
N GLY A 829 -24.94 -43.22 33.96
CA GLY A 829 -24.85 -42.94 35.39
C GLY A 829 -23.50 -42.46 35.94
N ALA A 830 -22.43 -42.35 35.14
CA ALA A 830 -21.15 -41.80 35.60
C ALA A 830 -21.18 -40.26 35.69
N SER A 831 -20.67 -39.69 36.78
CA SER A 831 -20.39 -38.25 36.88
C SER A 831 -19.05 -37.94 36.21
N SER A 832 -18.92 -36.76 35.60
CA SER A 832 -17.71 -36.30 34.93
C SER A 832 -17.59 -34.79 35.04
N LEU A 833 -16.45 -34.30 35.51
CA LEU A 833 -16.15 -32.87 35.62
C LEU A 833 -14.85 -32.55 34.89
N LEU A 834 -14.91 -31.53 34.04
CA LEU A 834 -13.80 -30.92 33.33
C LEU A 834 -13.34 -29.67 34.08
N PHE A 835 -12.06 -29.62 34.40
CA PHE A 835 -11.37 -28.49 35.02
C PHE A 835 -10.46 -27.83 34.00
N VAL A 836 -10.56 -26.51 33.84
CA VAL A 836 -9.74 -25.73 32.89
C VAL A 836 -8.98 -24.65 33.65
N GLY A 837 -7.66 -24.64 33.49
CA GLY A 837 -6.78 -23.80 34.30
C GLY A 837 -5.34 -23.72 33.78
N ILE A 838 -4.47 -23.11 34.56
CA ILE A 838 -3.01 -23.06 34.31
C ILE A 838 -2.32 -23.90 35.39
N ASN A 839 -1.38 -24.77 34.98
CA ASN A 839 -0.61 -25.65 35.87
C ASN A 839 -1.51 -26.51 36.77
N LEU A 840 -2.65 -26.98 36.26
CA LEU A 840 -3.54 -27.87 37.01
C LEU A 840 -2.89 -29.24 37.19
N GLU A 841 -2.89 -29.76 38.41
CA GLU A 841 -2.43 -31.11 38.71
C GLU A 841 -3.60 -32.04 39.01
N GLU A 842 -3.70 -33.15 38.28
CA GLU A 842 -4.81 -34.10 38.40
C GLU A 842 -4.95 -34.67 39.83
N GLY A 843 -3.85 -35.01 40.48
CA GLY A 843 -3.84 -35.55 41.85
C GLY A 843 -4.47 -34.61 42.87
N SER A 844 -4.19 -33.32 42.73
CA SER A 844 -4.67 -32.28 43.63
C SER A 844 -6.14 -31.94 43.39
N LEU A 845 -6.58 -31.96 42.13
CA LEU A 845 -8.00 -31.83 41.78
C LEU A 845 -8.82 -33.02 42.29
N LYS A 846 -8.28 -34.25 42.22
CA LYS A 846 -8.91 -35.44 42.83
C LYS A 846 -9.04 -35.28 44.35
N ALA A 847 -8.00 -34.80 45.02
CA ALA A 847 -8.04 -34.54 46.46
C ALA A 847 -9.10 -33.48 46.82
N TRP A 848 -9.16 -32.38 46.08
CA TRP A 848 -10.19 -31.36 46.22
C TRP A 848 -11.60 -31.93 46.04
N LEU A 849 -11.82 -32.73 44.99
CA LEU A 849 -13.13 -33.32 44.71
C LEU A 849 -13.59 -34.30 45.81
N ARG A 850 -12.67 -35.06 46.41
CA ARG A 850 -12.96 -35.95 47.55
C ARG A 850 -13.50 -35.20 48.76
N THR A 851 -13.06 -33.97 49.00
CA THR A 851 -13.60 -33.14 50.11
C THR A 851 -15.06 -32.76 49.91
N CYS A 852 -15.59 -32.87 48.68
CA CYS A 852 -16.99 -32.63 48.36
C CYS A 852 -17.89 -33.85 48.64
N ALA A 853 -17.33 -35.01 48.99
CA ALA A 853 -18.07 -36.25 49.25
C ALA A 853 -18.31 -36.50 50.76
N LYS A 854 -19.13 -37.53 51.06
CA LYS A 854 -19.65 -37.80 52.42
C LYS A 854 -18.72 -38.55 53.36
N GLN A 855 -17.67 -39.24 52.86
CA GLN A 855 -16.75 -40.03 53.68
C GLN A 855 -15.28 -39.99 53.20
N SER A 856 -14.36 -39.99 54.15
CA SER A 856 -12.91 -40.16 53.98
C SER A 856 -12.48 -41.63 54.17
N PHE A 857 -11.87 -42.23 53.14
CA PHE A 857 -10.62 -43.04 53.13
C PHE A 857 -10.60 -44.09 51.99
N ASP A 858 -9.35 -44.35 51.56
CA ASP A 858 -8.74 -45.36 50.69
C ASP A 858 -9.62 -46.41 49.98
N ASP A 859 -9.26 -46.68 48.72
CA ASP A 859 -9.83 -47.65 47.77
C ASP A 859 -11.07 -47.23 46.96
N ILE A 860 -10.80 -46.58 45.83
CA ILE A 860 -11.50 -46.89 44.57
C ILE A 860 -10.43 -47.31 43.57
N SER A 861 -10.10 -48.60 43.60
CA SER A 861 -9.52 -49.32 42.48
C SER A 861 -10.63 -49.60 41.44
N TYR A 862 -10.23 -49.59 40.17
CA TYR A 862 -11.02 -49.60 38.92
C TYR A 862 -11.43 -48.24 38.36
N MET A 863 -10.44 -47.54 37.79
CA MET A 863 -10.64 -46.72 36.59
C MET A 863 -9.89 -47.39 35.43
N ILE A 864 -10.58 -47.60 34.31
CA ILE A 864 -10.00 -48.14 33.07
C ILE A 864 -9.15 -47.02 32.44
N PRO A 865 -7.90 -47.29 31.99
CA PRO A 865 -7.11 -46.32 31.24
C PRO A 865 -7.72 -46.06 29.86
N ALA A 866 -7.56 -44.83 29.37
CA ALA A 866 -7.99 -44.38 28.06
C ALA A 866 -7.44 -45.23 26.90
#